data_AF-A0A3Q3JGQ1-F1
#
_entry.id   AF-A0A3Q3JGQ1-F1
#
_cell.length_a   1.000
_cell.length_b   1.000
_cell.length_c   1.000
_cell.angle_alpha   90.00
_cell.angle_beta   90.00
_cell.angle_gamma   90.00
#
_symmetry.space_group_name_H-M   'P 1'
#
loop_
_entity.id
_entity.type
_entity.pdbx_description
1 polymer ?
#
loop_
_entity_poly.entity_id
_entity_poly.type
_entity_poly.pdbx_seq_one_letter_code
_entity_poly.pdbx_strand_id
1 'polypeptide(L)'
;MHTLWALRESFRCAVLKNNDADFTEVAEQVVKLLMYDHKEQLPRVPVLLMIDDFDEMEKVYDLQQLIERKCTEKNIHSKSAEVIVLNCMRSESSDPTETTEDTVIIGNNLSEKEQKLFEEKLVEIEKIHKNAETFYGFMIMKKNFKSEYVQGVARNTLKSFNINQKHAQLLAVLVLLSVYCKGASLSISLCEEFLGLQPKPVCGTAKVEDGFGKFSTLIARCQVEGKVVFTAVKMIHSSIAQHCLSELTTTHSVKKADITDLLLTTNKLYESTQGKDKLLQDVHHVLVKRNLSTEEESQFSPLIQDITKETPGQEEMVLINASKRFEKDAVIFQLLARYYYLKKKDFLEAKHWAQKAKELSKDSSYIADTSAQVHKHELKNAIAKYKEQHISPDKLAMFLGMAQSAVDAFKETQRIAKKESVQRLQDKRDNYPFNTSGLLGEIQVGVLIIEMLEKTPVFSSDNVRHDIMSQVLSGDVNLQDVEKNDQRHSKHKSYYAILRSFEDVLYNLRHRMKVNFDLLDNFYVNLGSRFGMKDSREQVAQYELSRCFKQYANLFCKTASLKNKIVSTLFKLYQARQFLEMQKADTYCGILNFLSNNIPTEIMEKIARQYDFLCNYNPDVLTKINFIYANVVLSRIKLESPHIKQYPKVLDVLCQVLREQIPLSANLPLHFIAVMLLWPQQYHPECTRLGRCISQMRTAYHTVMKEMRNGKRPVVHFFLGKKQGYEKLVPLGEIKRLIKPEEFAYMWENGKIWKEKKVHDLLCRVTGEVKNNFILADTCIQGLKLPVTPMFQSQIGGYAEGSKVSFFTGFSVNGPYLLKVIKRI
;
A
#
# COMPACT_ATOMS: atom_id res chain seq x y z
N MET A 1 14.63 1.84 -28.33
CA MET A 1 15.08 0.89 -29.38
C MET A 1 16.53 1.08 -29.78
N HIS A 2 17.02 2.31 -30.02
CA HIS A 2 18.43 2.55 -30.40
C HIS A 2 19.46 2.03 -29.38
N THR A 3 19.21 2.17 -28.08
CA THR A 3 20.11 1.63 -27.03
C THR A 3 20.24 0.11 -27.10
N LEU A 4 19.12 -0.61 -27.22
CA LEU A 4 19.13 -2.07 -27.36
C LEU A 4 19.84 -2.50 -28.65
N TRP A 5 19.66 -1.76 -29.74
CA TRP A 5 20.35 -2.01 -31.00
C TRP A 5 21.86 -1.80 -30.88
N ALA A 6 22.31 -0.73 -30.20
CA ALA A 6 23.72 -0.48 -29.97
C ALA A 6 24.37 -1.56 -29.10
N LEU A 7 23.60 -2.15 -28.17
CA LEU A 7 24.07 -3.17 -27.23
C LEU A 7 23.87 -4.62 -27.72
N ARG A 8 23.35 -4.83 -28.92
CA ARG A 8 23.01 -6.16 -29.47
C ARG A 8 24.20 -7.12 -29.63
N GLU A 9 25.41 -6.58 -29.71
CA GLU A 9 26.64 -7.37 -29.82
C GLU A 9 27.11 -7.90 -28.46
N SER A 10 26.64 -7.29 -27.36
CA SER A 10 27.01 -7.65 -25.98
C SER A 10 25.89 -8.37 -25.22
N PHE A 11 24.63 -8.23 -25.65
CA PHE A 11 23.45 -8.73 -24.94
C PHE A 11 22.41 -9.33 -25.89
N ARG A 12 21.64 -10.30 -25.38
CA ARG A 12 20.40 -10.75 -26.01
C ARG A 12 19.28 -9.79 -25.61
N CYS A 13 18.94 -8.86 -26.51
CA CYS A 13 17.99 -7.80 -26.19
C CYS A 13 16.53 -8.22 -26.40
N ALA A 14 15.65 -7.86 -25.47
CA ALA A 14 14.21 -8.03 -25.56
C ALA A 14 13.46 -6.80 -25.02
N VAL A 15 12.21 -6.62 -25.45
CA VAL A 15 11.33 -5.54 -24.97
C VAL A 15 10.01 -6.12 -24.48
N LEU A 16 9.64 -5.81 -23.24
CA LEU A 16 8.31 -6.03 -22.72
C LEU A 16 7.49 -4.74 -22.91
N LYS A 17 6.58 -4.76 -23.90
CA LYS A 17 5.72 -3.61 -24.23
C LYS A 17 4.37 -3.60 -23.50
N ASN A 18 3.89 -4.76 -23.08
CA ASN A 18 2.54 -4.92 -22.55
C ASN A 18 2.57 -5.16 -21.03
N ASN A 19 1.96 -4.23 -20.29
CA ASN A 19 1.89 -4.26 -18.82
C ASN A 19 0.92 -5.33 -18.29
N ASP A 20 0.05 -5.86 -19.15
CA ASP A 20 -0.96 -6.87 -18.83
C ASP A 20 -0.53 -8.30 -19.26
N ALA A 21 0.70 -8.47 -19.75
CA ALA A 21 1.23 -9.78 -20.10
C ALA A 21 1.33 -10.68 -18.85
N ASP A 22 1.10 -11.99 -19.00
CA ASP A 22 1.33 -12.94 -17.91
C ASP A 22 2.84 -12.99 -17.60
N PHE A 23 3.25 -12.42 -16.47
CA PHE A 23 4.65 -12.38 -16.07
C PHE A 23 5.28 -13.77 -15.91
N THR A 24 4.47 -14.81 -15.71
CA THR A 24 4.94 -16.20 -15.70
C THR A 24 5.42 -16.61 -17.09
N GLU A 25 4.63 -16.30 -18.11
CA GLU A 25 4.99 -16.55 -19.51
C GLU A 25 6.17 -15.67 -19.93
N VAL A 26 6.14 -14.38 -19.58
CA VAL A 26 7.28 -13.47 -19.86
C VAL A 26 8.56 -14.01 -19.23
N ALA A 27 8.51 -14.46 -17.97
CA ALA A 27 9.67 -15.05 -17.31
C ALA A 27 10.18 -16.30 -18.02
N GLU A 28 9.29 -17.18 -18.48
CA GLU A 28 9.64 -18.36 -19.28
C GLU A 28 10.31 -17.98 -20.60
N GLN A 29 9.77 -17.00 -21.32
CA GLN A 29 10.33 -16.51 -22.58
C GLN A 29 11.71 -15.86 -22.38
N VAL A 30 11.90 -15.08 -21.31
CA VAL A 30 13.18 -14.47 -20.95
C VAL A 30 14.23 -15.54 -20.64
N VAL A 31 13.88 -16.56 -19.85
CA VAL A 31 14.80 -17.67 -19.56
C VAL A 31 15.08 -18.50 -20.80
N LYS A 32 14.09 -18.70 -21.67
CA LYS A 32 14.29 -19.35 -22.97
C LYS A 32 15.27 -18.57 -23.86
N LEU A 33 15.16 -17.23 -23.89
CA LEU A 33 16.09 -16.36 -24.61
C LEU A 33 17.50 -16.42 -24.00
N LEU A 34 17.62 -16.50 -22.67
CA LEU A 34 18.89 -16.70 -21.98
C LEU A 34 19.54 -18.05 -22.32
N MET A 35 18.75 -19.08 -22.57
CA MET A 35 19.23 -20.41 -22.96
C MET A 35 19.43 -20.58 -24.47
N TYR A 36 19.11 -19.56 -25.26
CA TYR A 36 19.12 -19.64 -26.71
C TYR A 36 20.55 -19.58 -27.28
N ASP A 37 21.23 -20.72 -27.48
CA ASP A 37 22.41 -20.73 -28.36
C ASP A 37 22.65 -22.01 -29.16
N HIS A 38 23.29 -21.78 -30.31
CA HIS A 38 23.84 -22.76 -31.23
C HIS A 38 25.33 -22.89 -30.90
N LYS A 39 25.70 -23.96 -30.17
CA LYS A 39 27.02 -24.29 -29.57
C LYS A 39 27.32 -23.53 -28.26
N GLU A 40 27.41 -24.29 -27.17
CA GLU A 40 27.65 -23.82 -25.81
C GLU A 40 29.01 -23.10 -25.68
N GLN A 41 29.02 -21.76 -25.72
CA GLN A 41 30.14 -20.97 -25.20
C GLN A 41 29.82 -20.51 -23.78
N LEU A 42 30.71 -20.82 -22.84
CA LEU A 42 30.70 -20.28 -21.48
C LEU A 42 31.70 -19.12 -21.41
N PRO A 43 31.34 -17.96 -20.82
CA PRO A 43 30.09 -17.63 -20.13
C PRO A 43 28.93 -17.29 -21.08
N ARG A 44 27.69 -17.51 -20.60
CA ARG A 44 26.47 -17.21 -21.38
C ARG A 44 26.33 -15.71 -21.63
N VAL A 45 25.83 -15.35 -22.81
CA VAL A 45 25.46 -13.98 -23.15
C VAL A 45 24.19 -13.59 -22.37
N PRO A 46 24.23 -12.56 -21.51
CA PRO A 46 23.09 -12.18 -20.70
C PRO A 46 21.95 -11.56 -21.52
N VAL A 47 20.73 -11.65 -20.98
CA VAL A 47 19.55 -11.01 -21.56
C VAL A 47 19.44 -9.58 -21.04
N LEU A 48 19.25 -8.62 -21.95
CA LEU A 48 18.87 -7.25 -21.61
C LEU A 48 17.38 -7.06 -21.91
N LEU A 49 16.55 -7.09 -20.87
CA LEU A 49 15.11 -6.88 -20.96
C LEU A 49 14.78 -5.42 -20.68
N MET A 50 14.31 -4.70 -21.70
CA MET A 50 13.74 -3.37 -21.52
C MET A 50 12.24 -3.48 -21.21
N ILE A 51 11.79 -2.88 -20.11
CA ILE A 51 10.37 -2.76 -19.78
C ILE A 51 9.92 -1.36 -20.18
N ASP A 52 8.91 -1.26 -21.05
CA ASP A 52 8.41 0.00 -21.57
C ASP A 52 7.21 0.48 -20.72
N ASP A 53 7.43 1.49 -19.89
CA ASP A 53 6.41 2.27 -19.18
C ASP A 53 5.66 1.53 -18.05
N PHE A 54 6.39 0.83 -17.20
CA PHE A 54 5.86 0.29 -15.95
C PHE A 54 6.06 1.31 -14.82
N ASP A 55 5.03 2.10 -14.55
CA ASP A 55 5.01 3.05 -13.41
C ASP A 55 4.93 2.30 -12.06
N GLU A 56 4.45 1.05 -12.05
CA GLU A 56 4.30 0.22 -10.85
C GLU A 56 5.56 -0.64 -10.63
N MET A 57 6.50 -0.14 -9.82
CA MET A 57 7.73 -0.88 -9.44
C MET A 57 7.43 -2.26 -8.83
N GLU A 58 6.26 -2.46 -8.23
CA GLU A 58 5.83 -3.75 -7.68
C GLU A 58 5.75 -4.84 -8.75
N LYS A 59 5.23 -4.49 -9.94
CA LYS A 59 5.09 -5.41 -11.08
C LYS A 59 6.45 -5.80 -11.66
N VAL A 60 7.36 -4.82 -11.78
CA VAL A 60 8.73 -5.07 -12.26
C VAL A 60 9.44 -6.06 -11.36
N TYR A 61 9.29 -5.91 -10.05
CA TYR A 61 9.88 -6.83 -9.08
C TYR A 61 9.24 -8.21 -9.10
N ASP A 62 7.91 -8.30 -9.22
CA ASP A 62 7.22 -9.59 -9.34
C ASP A 62 7.70 -10.36 -10.59
N LEU A 63 7.90 -9.66 -11.71
CA LEU A 63 8.52 -10.22 -12.89
C LEU A 63 9.97 -10.69 -12.63
N GLN A 64 10.79 -9.89 -11.94
CA GLN A 64 12.15 -10.29 -11.55
C GLN A 64 12.14 -11.58 -10.71
N GLN A 65 11.23 -11.71 -9.74
CA GLN A 65 11.10 -12.91 -8.91
C GLN A 65 10.67 -14.14 -9.71
N LEU A 66 9.77 -13.96 -10.69
CA LEU A 66 9.36 -15.04 -11.57
C LEU A 66 10.52 -15.49 -12.47
N ILE A 67 11.31 -14.54 -13.01
CA ILE A 67 12.53 -14.83 -13.76
C ILE A 67 13.53 -15.60 -12.88
N GLU A 68 13.81 -15.14 -11.66
CA GLU A 68 14.71 -15.81 -10.71
C GLU A 68 14.25 -17.24 -10.41
N ARG A 69 12.95 -17.44 -10.19
CA ARG A 69 12.36 -18.77 -9.95
C ARG A 69 12.58 -19.68 -11.16
N LYS A 70 12.30 -19.19 -12.37
CA LYS A 70 12.47 -19.96 -13.61
C LYS A 70 13.93 -20.29 -13.90
N CYS A 71 14.86 -19.39 -13.60
CA CYS A 71 16.30 -19.67 -13.64
C CYS A 71 16.67 -20.80 -12.68
N THR A 72 16.14 -20.76 -11.45
CA THR A 72 16.39 -21.80 -10.42
C THR A 72 15.84 -23.16 -10.83
N GLU A 73 14.60 -23.21 -11.36
CA GLU A 73 13.99 -24.44 -11.90
C GLU A 73 14.82 -25.09 -13.02
N LYS A 74 15.57 -24.27 -13.77
CA LYS A 74 16.46 -24.71 -14.86
C LYS A 74 17.91 -24.90 -14.41
N ASN A 75 18.19 -24.87 -13.10
CA ASN A 75 19.53 -24.97 -12.52
C ASN A 75 20.54 -23.96 -13.11
N ILE A 76 20.07 -22.76 -13.47
CA ILE A 76 20.93 -21.68 -13.96
C ILE A 76 21.58 -21.01 -12.74
N HIS A 77 22.82 -21.40 -12.46
CA HIS A 77 23.59 -20.91 -11.33
C HIS A 77 24.87 -20.26 -11.85
N SER A 78 24.87 -18.93 -11.93
CA SER A 78 26.01 -18.16 -12.44
C SER A 78 26.47 -17.10 -11.46
N LYS A 79 27.76 -16.76 -11.53
CA LYS A 79 28.36 -15.66 -10.76
C LYS A 79 28.16 -14.30 -11.46
N SER A 80 27.84 -14.29 -12.75
CA SER A 80 27.54 -13.09 -13.53
C SER A 80 26.04 -12.83 -13.59
N ALA A 81 25.66 -11.58 -13.86
CA ALA A 81 24.26 -11.24 -14.09
C ALA A 81 23.77 -11.92 -15.37
N GLU A 82 22.75 -12.75 -15.27
CA GLU A 82 22.17 -13.48 -16.41
C GLU A 82 21.09 -12.68 -17.12
N VAL A 83 20.35 -11.85 -16.37
CA VAL A 83 19.30 -10.99 -16.89
C VAL A 83 19.46 -9.60 -16.30
N ILE A 84 19.47 -8.59 -17.15
CA ILE A 84 19.49 -7.17 -16.79
C ILE A 84 18.13 -6.60 -17.17
N VAL A 85 17.44 -6.00 -16.20
CA VAL A 85 16.14 -5.35 -16.43
C VAL A 85 16.35 -3.84 -16.48
N LEU A 86 16.09 -3.25 -17.64
CA LEU A 86 16.07 -1.80 -17.84
C LEU A 86 14.61 -1.33 -17.79
N ASN A 87 14.16 -0.80 -16.65
CA ASN A 87 12.82 -0.24 -16.52
C ASN A 87 12.78 1.21 -17.03
N CYS A 88 12.09 1.45 -18.14
CA CYS A 88 11.89 2.79 -18.68
C CYS A 88 10.55 3.33 -18.19
N MET A 89 10.57 4.27 -17.24
CA MET A 89 9.36 4.90 -16.69
C MET A 89 9.16 6.30 -17.27
N ARG A 90 7.90 6.71 -17.49
CA ARG A 90 7.57 8.10 -17.88
C ARG A 90 6.99 8.85 -16.69
N SER A 91 7.79 9.69 -16.03
CA SER A 91 7.30 10.58 -14.98
C SER A 91 6.58 11.80 -15.56
N GLU A 92 5.48 12.20 -14.90
CA GLU A 92 4.78 13.46 -15.16
C GLU A 92 5.24 14.59 -14.23
N SER A 93 6.07 14.30 -13.21
CA SER A 93 6.63 15.32 -12.32
C SER A 93 7.79 16.04 -12.99
N SER A 94 7.76 17.38 -12.96
CA SER A 94 8.91 18.23 -13.31
C SER A 94 10.04 18.16 -12.27
N ASP A 95 9.72 17.68 -11.06
CA ASP A 95 10.69 17.56 -9.98
C ASP A 95 11.51 16.28 -10.16
N PRO A 96 12.84 16.38 -10.26
CA PRO A 96 13.69 15.22 -10.33
C PRO A 96 13.66 14.51 -8.96
N THR A 97 13.19 13.27 -8.93
CA THR A 97 13.72 12.31 -7.95
C THR A 97 15.24 12.27 -8.14
N GLU A 98 16.05 12.30 -7.08
CA GLU A 98 17.51 12.38 -7.20
C GLU A 98 18.07 11.33 -8.19
N THR A 99 18.95 11.75 -9.10
CA THR A 99 19.69 10.81 -9.95
C THR A 99 20.56 9.92 -9.07
N THR A 100 20.26 8.63 -9.04
CA THR A 100 21.11 7.63 -8.37
C THR A 100 22.07 7.00 -9.37
N GLU A 101 23.06 6.22 -8.91
CA GLU A 101 23.96 5.47 -9.81
C GLU A 101 23.21 4.54 -10.78
N ASP A 102 22.00 4.10 -10.42
CA ASP A 102 21.20 3.14 -11.21
C ASP A 102 20.01 3.81 -11.93
N THR A 103 19.83 5.13 -11.79
CA THR A 103 18.72 5.89 -12.40
C THR A 103 19.23 7.01 -13.29
N VAL A 104 18.89 6.96 -14.58
CA VAL A 104 19.18 8.03 -15.53
C VAL A 104 17.89 8.77 -15.86
N ILE A 105 17.88 10.09 -15.63
CA ILE A 105 16.74 10.95 -15.96
C ILE A 105 16.99 11.56 -17.33
N ILE A 106 16.04 11.35 -18.23
CA ILE A 106 16.03 11.96 -19.55
C ILE A 106 14.92 13.01 -19.54
N GLY A 107 15.30 14.28 -19.49
CA GLY A 107 14.37 15.40 -19.48
C GLY A 107 13.96 15.83 -20.89
N ASN A 108 12.90 16.63 -20.97
CA ASN A 108 12.45 17.28 -22.21
C ASN A 108 13.29 18.53 -22.53
N ASN A 109 14.62 18.38 -22.57
CA ASN A 109 15.56 19.45 -22.89
C ASN A 109 16.71 18.90 -23.74
N LEU A 110 17.05 19.63 -24.80
CA LEU A 110 18.17 19.32 -25.68
C LEU A 110 19.39 20.17 -25.30
N SER A 111 20.56 19.55 -25.29
CA SER A 111 21.85 20.25 -25.23
C SER A 111 22.07 21.13 -26.47
N GLU A 112 22.97 22.11 -26.39
CA GLU A 112 23.31 22.96 -27.54
C GLU A 112 23.77 22.15 -28.76
N LYS A 113 24.48 21.05 -28.52
CA LYS A 113 24.93 20.15 -29.58
C LYS A 113 23.74 19.45 -30.25
N GLU A 114 22.81 18.92 -29.46
CA GLU A 114 21.60 18.29 -30.00
C GLU A 114 20.74 19.30 -30.76
N GLN A 115 20.59 20.53 -30.25
CA GLN A 115 19.85 21.58 -30.96
C GLN A 115 20.43 21.87 -32.34
N LYS A 116 21.76 21.99 -32.46
CA LYS A 116 22.43 22.15 -33.77
C LYS A 116 22.19 20.96 -34.70
N LEU A 117 22.26 19.73 -34.19
CA LEU A 117 21.97 18.52 -34.98
C LEU A 117 20.52 18.48 -35.48
N PHE A 118 19.56 18.95 -34.68
CA PHE A 118 18.17 19.10 -35.13
C PHE A 118 18.01 20.17 -36.21
N GLU A 119 18.80 21.25 -36.18
CA GLU A 119 18.80 22.27 -37.23
C GLU A 119 19.36 21.74 -38.56
N GLU A 120 20.49 21.06 -38.50
CA GLU A 120 21.08 20.37 -39.66
C GLU A 120 20.11 19.33 -40.23
N LYS A 121 19.45 18.55 -39.35
CA LYS A 121 18.48 17.55 -39.78
C LYS A 121 17.24 18.15 -40.42
N LEU A 122 16.79 19.32 -39.98
CA LEU A 122 15.66 20.01 -40.59
C LEU A 122 15.96 20.38 -42.05
N VAL A 123 17.18 20.89 -42.32
CA VAL A 123 17.64 21.20 -43.68
C VAL A 123 17.63 19.96 -44.57
N GLU A 124 17.99 18.79 -44.04
CA GLU A 124 17.88 17.52 -44.79
C GLU A 124 16.43 17.12 -45.06
N ILE A 125 15.55 17.25 -44.07
CA ILE A 125 14.13 16.89 -44.19
C ILE A 125 13.44 17.78 -45.22
N GLU A 126 13.68 19.10 -45.20
CA GLU A 126 13.08 20.07 -46.11
C GLU A 126 13.46 19.84 -47.58
N LYS A 127 14.62 19.22 -47.85
CA LYS A 127 15.01 18.81 -49.21
C LYS A 127 14.13 17.72 -49.78
N ILE A 128 13.57 16.87 -48.92
CA ILE A 128 12.78 15.67 -49.31
C ILE A 128 11.28 15.92 -49.12
N HIS A 129 10.90 16.67 -48.09
CA HIS A 129 9.52 16.86 -47.65
C HIS A 129 9.16 18.34 -47.61
N LYS A 130 8.27 18.77 -48.52
CA LYS A 130 7.81 20.16 -48.62
C LYS A 130 7.00 20.66 -47.42
N ASN A 131 6.45 19.75 -46.61
CA ASN A 131 5.56 20.07 -45.49
C ASN A 131 6.21 19.71 -44.13
N ALA A 132 7.53 19.88 -44.00
CA ALA A 132 8.30 19.52 -42.81
C ALA A 132 7.78 20.18 -41.53
N GLU A 133 7.14 21.35 -41.64
CA GLU A 133 6.51 22.08 -40.54
C GLU A 133 5.36 21.31 -39.85
N THR A 134 4.77 20.33 -40.55
CA THR A 134 3.72 19.45 -40.01
C THR A 134 4.27 18.23 -39.27
N PHE A 135 5.59 18.03 -39.26
CA PHE A 135 6.23 16.93 -38.53
C PHE A 135 6.34 17.32 -37.04
N TYR A 136 5.20 17.49 -36.38
CA TYR A 136 5.11 18.15 -35.08
C TYR A 136 5.98 17.50 -34.02
N GLY A 137 6.13 16.16 -33.99
CA GLY A 137 7.05 15.50 -33.06
C GLY A 137 8.50 15.98 -33.24
N PHE A 138 8.96 16.08 -34.49
CA PHE A 138 10.28 16.63 -34.81
C PHE A 138 10.37 18.12 -34.46
N MET A 139 9.35 18.91 -34.81
CA MET A 139 9.36 20.35 -34.58
C MET A 139 9.30 20.72 -33.09
N ILE A 140 8.58 19.94 -32.27
CA ILE A 140 8.57 20.08 -30.80
C ILE A 140 9.98 19.90 -30.26
N MET A 141 10.67 18.82 -30.65
CA MET A 141 12.06 18.57 -30.25
C MET A 141 12.99 19.69 -30.75
N LYS A 142 12.89 20.06 -32.03
CA LYS A 142 13.68 21.16 -32.64
C LYS A 142 13.51 22.48 -31.91
N LYS A 143 12.29 22.77 -31.45
CA LYS A 143 11.98 23.98 -30.67
C LYS A 143 12.29 23.82 -29.19
N ASN A 144 12.99 22.76 -28.80
CA ASN A 144 13.36 22.44 -27.43
C ASN A 144 12.15 22.40 -26.49
N PHE A 145 11.08 21.73 -26.92
CA PHE A 145 9.86 21.51 -26.14
C PHE A 145 9.15 22.78 -25.63
N LYS A 146 9.41 23.93 -26.26
CA LYS A 146 8.78 25.22 -25.91
C LYS A 146 7.25 25.14 -25.95
N SER A 147 6.62 25.42 -24.81
CA SER A 147 5.16 25.36 -24.62
C SER A 147 4.42 26.28 -25.60
N GLU A 148 4.95 27.47 -25.87
CA GLU A 148 4.34 28.47 -26.76
C GLU A 148 4.19 27.95 -28.19
N TYR A 149 5.15 27.13 -28.65
CA TYR A 149 5.07 26.50 -29.97
C TYR A 149 3.93 25.48 -30.01
N VAL A 150 3.85 24.60 -29.00
CA VAL A 150 2.82 23.55 -28.94
C VAL A 150 1.43 24.16 -28.81
N GLN A 151 1.27 25.17 -27.97
CA GLN A 151 0.03 25.93 -27.85
C GLN A 151 -0.35 26.58 -29.18
N GLY A 152 0.62 27.18 -29.89
CA GLY A 152 0.41 27.75 -31.22
C GLY A 152 -0.09 26.73 -32.24
N VAL A 153 0.43 25.51 -32.22
CA VAL A 153 -0.06 24.41 -33.08
C VAL A 153 -1.52 24.07 -32.77
N ALA A 154 -1.84 23.83 -31.49
CA ALA A 154 -3.21 23.50 -31.08
C ALA A 154 -4.20 24.61 -31.47
N ARG A 155 -3.90 25.86 -31.10
CA ARG A 155 -4.73 27.04 -31.38
C ARG A 155 -4.96 27.23 -32.88
N ASN A 156 -3.92 27.12 -33.70
CA ASN A 156 -4.04 27.34 -35.14
C ASN A 156 -4.86 26.25 -35.83
N THR A 157 -4.67 25.00 -35.43
CA THR A 157 -5.40 23.87 -36.04
C THR A 157 -6.87 23.84 -35.59
N LEU A 158 -7.17 24.28 -34.36
CA LEU A 158 -8.53 24.31 -33.81
C LEU A 158 -9.36 25.55 -34.19
N LYS A 159 -8.81 26.54 -34.92
CA LYS A 159 -9.55 27.78 -35.27
C LYS A 159 -10.96 27.57 -35.86
N SER A 160 -11.16 26.52 -36.65
CA SER A 160 -12.46 26.18 -37.25
C SER A 160 -13.20 25.07 -36.53
N PHE A 161 -12.86 24.78 -35.28
CA PHE A 161 -13.49 23.73 -34.48
C PHE A 161 -14.95 24.08 -34.17
N ASN A 162 -15.84 23.11 -34.39
CA ASN A 162 -17.25 23.20 -34.08
C ASN A 162 -17.75 21.84 -33.60
N ILE A 163 -18.14 21.74 -32.32
CA ILE A 163 -18.58 20.49 -31.67
C ILE A 163 -19.83 19.86 -32.31
N ASN A 164 -20.58 20.59 -33.15
CA ASN A 164 -21.72 20.03 -33.89
C ASN A 164 -21.29 19.16 -35.08
N GLN A 165 -20.01 19.18 -35.46
CA GLN A 165 -19.48 18.37 -36.55
C GLN A 165 -18.91 17.05 -36.02
N LYS A 166 -19.24 15.92 -36.68
CA LYS A 166 -18.79 14.58 -36.26
C LYS A 166 -17.26 14.47 -36.11
N HIS A 167 -16.49 14.99 -37.06
CA HIS A 167 -15.03 14.90 -37.00
C HIS A 167 -14.44 15.72 -35.83
N ALA A 168 -15.08 16.84 -35.46
CA ALA A 168 -14.72 17.63 -34.29
C ALA A 168 -15.09 16.91 -32.98
N GLN A 169 -16.27 16.27 -32.92
CA GLN A 169 -16.70 15.41 -31.80
C GLN A 169 -15.71 14.28 -31.54
N LEU A 170 -15.32 13.57 -32.61
CA LEU A 170 -14.39 12.46 -32.52
C LEU A 170 -12.99 12.91 -32.07
N LEU A 171 -12.52 14.07 -32.56
CA LEU A 171 -11.29 14.70 -32.08
C LEU A 171 -11.38 15.02 -30.59
N ALA A 172 -12.47 15.65 -30.14
CA ALA A 172 -12.65 16.02 -28.73
C ALA A 172 -12.60 14.80 -27.81
N VAL A 173 -13.26 13.71 -28.20
CA VAL A 173 -13.19 12.41 -27.49
C VAL A 173 -11.75 11.89 -27.43
N LEU A 174 -11.05 11.87 -28.56
CA LEU A 174 -9.69 11.35 -28.63
C LEU A 174 -8.71 12.21 -27.80
N VAL A 175 -8.88 13.53 -27.83
CA VAL A 175 -8.11 14.49 -27.01
C VAL A 175 -8.34 14.24 -25.53
N LEU A 176 -9.60 14.13 -25.08
CA LEU A 176 -9.94 13.86 -23.68
C LEU A 176 -9.30 12.55 -23.21
N LEU A 177 -9.49 11.46 -23.96
CA LEU A 177 -8.91 10.16 -23.64
C LEU A 177 -7.38 10.22 -23.58
N SER A 178 -6.74 10.92 -24.52
CA SER A 178 -5.27 11.00 -24.58
C SER A 178 -4.66 11.83 -23.43
N VAL A 179 -5.42 12.77 -22.85
CA VAL A 179 -4.98 13.56 -21.69
C VAL A 179 -5.06 12.74 -20.41
N TYR A 180 -6.14 11.96 -20.22
CA TYR A 180 -6.40 11.24 -18.97
C TYR A 180 -6.02 9.76 -18.99
N CYS A 181 -5.65 9.21 -20.16
CA CYS A 181 -5.18 7.83 -20.31
C CYS A 181 -4.04 7.77 -21.33
N LYS A 182 -2.83 7.46 -20.83
CA LYS A 182 -1.64 7.28 -21.68
C LYS A 182 -1.86 6.14 -22.67
N GLY A 183 -1.55 6.40 -23.94
CA GLY A 183 -1.67 5.40 -25.00
C GLY A 183 -3.10 5.14 -25.50
N ALA A 184 -4.08 5.95 -25.07
CA ALA A 184 -5.45 5.85 -25.58
C ALA A 184 -5.50 6.01 -27.10
N SER A 185 -6.38 5.23 -27.73
CA SER A 185 -6.56 5.22 -29.18
C SER A 185 -7.96 4.75 -29.56
N LEU A 186 -8.41 5.11 -30.76
CA LEU A 186 -9.70 4.71 -31.32
C LEU A 186 -9.47 3.82 -32.54
N SER A 187 -10.16 2.68 -32.64
CA SER A 187 -9.98 1.80 -33.80
C SER A 187 -10.40 2.49 -35.09
N ILE A 188 -9.76 2.14 -36.22
CA ILE A 188 -10.13 2.71 -37.52
C ILE A 188 -11.60 2.43 -37.83
N SER A 189 -12.07 1.21 -37.58
CA SER A 189 -13.46 0.80 -37.84
C SER A 189 -14.47 1.64 -37.05
N LEU A 190 -14.18 1.95 -35.79
CA LEU A 190 -15.00 2.86 -34.98
C LEU A 190 -15.03 4.27 -35.60
N CYS A 191 -13.86 4.79 -35.97
CA CYS A 191 -13.75 6.12 -36.57
C CYS A 191 -14.54 6.20 -37.89
N GLU A 192 -14.43 5.19 -38.75
CA GLU A 192 -15.16 5.10 -40.02
C GLU A 192 -16.68 5.09 -39.79
N GLU A 193 -17.16 4.24 -38.89
CA GLU A 193 -18.58 4.12 -38.54
C GLU A 193 -19.13 5.43 -37.97
N PHE A 194 -18.42 6.05 -37.02
CA PHE A 194 -18.85 7.30 -36.40
C PHE A 194 -18.94 8.44 -37.42
N LEU A 195 -17.92 8.56 -38.28
CA LEU A 195 -17.84 9.57 -39.34
C LEU A 195 -18.82 9.29 -40.49
N GLY A 196 -19.32 8.05 -40.61
CA GLY A 196 -20.17 7.62 -41.73
C GLY A 196 -19.39 7.42 -43.03
N LEU A 197 -18.12 7.00 -42.92
CA LEU A 197 -17.29 6.65 -44.06
C LEU A 197 -17.72 5.26 -44.56
N GLN A 198 -18.03 5.15 -45.85
CA GLN A 198 -18.43 3.88 -46.45
C GLN A 198 -17.20 2.95 -46.58
N PRO A 199 -17.29 1.66 -46.19
CA PRO A 199 -16.24 0.69 -46.45
C PRO A 199 -16.10 0.52 -47.97
N LYS A 200 -15.02 1.04 -48.55
CA LYS A 200 -14.75 0.89 -49.98
C LYS A 200 -14.07 -0.46 -50.25
N PRO A 201 -14.50 -1.24 -51.25
CA PRO A 201 -13.82 -2.48 -51.60
C PRO A 201 -12.40 -2.19 -52.11
N VAL A 202 -11.42 -2.74 -51.39
CA VAL A 202 -10.07 -3.20 -51.79
C VAL A 202 -9.10 -2.22 -52.52
N CYS A 203 -9.55 -1.10 -53.10
CA CYS A 203 -8.70 -0.15 -53.85
C CYS A 203 -9.09 1.33 -53.65
N GLY A 204 -9.66 1.70 -52.48
CA GLY A 204 -9.96 3.09 -52.15
C GLY A 204 -8.79 3.83 -51.49
N THR A 205 -8.49 5.07 -51.94
CA THR A 205 -7.44 5.94 -51.40
C THR A 205 -7.82 6.72 -50.14
N ALA A 206 -9.09 6.70 -49.71
CA ALA A 206 -9.57 7.52 -48.60
C ALA A 206 -9.09 6.93 -47.26
N LYS A 207 -8.17 7.64 -46.62
CA LYS A 207 -7.62 7.29 -45.31
C LYS A 207 -8.59 7.81 -44.24
N VAL A 208 -8.80 7.08 -43.14
CA VAL A 208 -9.67 7.55 -42.04
C VAL A 208 -9.26 8.92 -41.51
N GLU A 209 -7.96 9.22 -41.60
CA GLU A 209 -7.34 10.51 -41.30
C GLU A 209 -7.95 11.65 -42.12
N ASP A 210 -8.29 11.41 -43.40
CA ASP A 210 -8.96 12.40 -44.26
C ASP A 210 -10.36 12.76 -43.70
N GLY A 211 -11.00 11.80 -43.03
CA GLY A 211 -12.27 12.00 -42.32
C GLY A 211 -12.18 12.97 -41.14
N PHE A 212 -10.98 13.21 -40.59
CA PHE A 212 -10.74 14.23 -39.57
C PHE A 212 -10.54 15.64 -40.15
N GLY A 213 -10.51 15.77 -41.49
CA GLY A 213 -10.37 17.05 -42.18
C GLY A 213 -9.11 17.80 -41.77
N LYS A 214 -9.26 19.05 -41.33
CA LYS A 214 -8.13 19.90 -40.89
C LYS A 214 -7.41 19.37 -39.64
N PHE A 215 -8.05 18.48 -38.89
CA PHE A 215 -7.47 17.88 -37.68
C PHE A 215 -6.61 16.64 -37.96
N SER A 216 -6.56 16.19 -39.22
CA SER A 216 -5.73 15.06 -39.66
C SER A 216 -4.26 15.20 -39.26
N THR A 217 -3.75 16.43 -39.16
CA THR A 217 -2.36 16.71 -38.75
C THR A 217 -2.11 16.48 -37.26
N LEU A 218 -3.16 16.40 -36.42
CA LEU A 218 -3.06 16.18 -34.97
C LEU A 218 -3.12 14.70 -34.58
N ILE A 219 -3.39 13.82 -35.55
CA ILE A 219 -3.58 12.39 -35.31
C ILE A 219 -2.55 11.53 -36.06
N ALA A 220 -2.27 10.35 -35.53
CA ALA A 220 -1.43 9.35 -36.17
C ALA A 220 -2.06 7.96 -36.09
N ARG A 221 -1.75 7.15 -37.09
CA ARG A 221 -2.08 5.73 -37.12
C ARG A 221 -1.13 4.93 -36.24
N CYS A 222 -1.66 3.96 -35.51
CA CYS A 222 -0.88 3.00 -34.73
C CYS A 222 -1.44 1.58 -34.86
N GLN A 223 -0.60 0.60 -34.53
CA GLN A 223 -1.03 -0.78 -34.29
C GLN A 223 -1.26 -0.95 -32.79
N VAL A 224 -2.36 -1.59 -32.42
CA VAL A 224 -2.74 -1.86 -31.03
C VAL A 224 -2.85 -3.37 -30.86
N GLU A 225 -2.10 -3.90 -29.90
CA GLU A 225 -2.18 -5.29 -29.47
C GLU A 225 -3.31 -5.41 -28.43
N GLY A 226 -4.47 -5.93 -28.84
CA GLY A 226 -5.56 -6.33 -27.94
C GLY A 226 -5.74 -7.85 -27.94
N LYS A 227 -6.97 -8.33 -27.76
CA LYS A 227 -7.32 -9.74 -28.04
C LYS A 227 -6.97 -10.14 -29.48
N VAL A 228 -7.00 -9.17 -30.39
CA VAL A 228 -6.55 -9.26 -31.77
C VAL A 228 -5.70 -8.02 -32.04
N VAL A 229 -4.72 -8.12 -32.93
CA VAL A 229 -3.96 -6.96 -33.41
C VAL A 229 -4.84 -6.16 -34.35
N PHE A 230 -4.98 -4.86 -34.11
CA PHE A 230 -5.79 -3.99 -34.94
C PHE A 230 -5.16 -2.61 -35.16
N THR A 231 -5.60 -1.94 -36.21
CA THR A 231 -5.14 -0.57 -36.52
C THR A 231 -6.05 0.46 -35.87
N ALA A 232 -5.45 1.49 -35.29
CA ALA A 232 -6.12 2.56 -34.56
C ALA A 232 -5.56 3.94 -34.91
N VAL A 233 -6.24 4.98 -34.43
CA VAL A 233 -5.87 6.39 -34.51
C VAL A 233 -5.63 6.90 -33.08
N LYS A 234 -4.54 7.64 -32.89
CA LYS A 234 -4.19 8.29 -31.62
C LYS A 234 -3.76 9.73 -31.82
N MET A 235 -3.73 10.53 -30.75
CA MET A 235 -3.06 11.83 -30.80
C MET A 235 -1.56 11.64 -31.07
N ILE A 236 -0.99 12.52 -31.89
CA ILE A 236 0.43 12.45 -32.25
C ILE A 236 1.37 12.67 -31.05
N HIS A 237 0.94 13.47 -30.07
CA HIS A 237 1.76 13.89 -28.94
C HIS A 237 0.89 14.28 -27.75
N SER A 238 1.30 13.91 -26.53
CA SER A 238 0.55 14.17 -25.29
C SER A 238 0.43 15.67 -24.98
N SER A 239 1.50 16.44 -25.15
CA SER A 239 1.44 17.90 -24.93
C SER A 239 0.49 18.60 -25.92
N ILE A 240 0.40 18.11 -27.17
CA ILE A 240 -0.59 18.62 -28.13
C ILE A 240 -2.00 18.31 -27.64
N ALA A 241 -2.24 17.08 -27.15
CA ALA A 241 -3.54 16.74 -26.58
C ALA A 241 -3.91 17.64 -25.39
N GLN A 242 -2.97 17.91 -24.48
CA GLN A 242 -3.18 18.82 -23.34
C GLN A 242 -3.55 20.23 -23.79
N HIS A 243 -2.79 20.83 -24.72
CA HIS A 243 -3.10 22.15 -25.24
C HIS A 243 -4.38 22.16 -26.08
N CYS A 244 -4.68 21.10 -26.84
CA CYS A 244 -5.96 20.96 -27.53
C CYS A 244 -7.12 20.97 -26.52
N LEU A 245 -7.04 20.20 -25.42
CA LEU A 245 -8.09 20.19 -24.40
C LEU A 245 -8.27 21.58 -23.77
N SER A 246 -7.16 22.29 -23.51
CA SER A 246 -7.20 23.67 -23.02
C SER A 246 -7.92 24.59 -24.01
N GLU A 247 -7.54 24.57 -25.29
CA GLU A 247 -8.16 25.43 -26.32
C GLU A 247 -9.65 25.10 -26.55
N LEU A 248 -10.04 23.83 -26.46
CA LEU A 248 -11.45 23.40 -26.51
C LEU A 248 -12.26 24.07 -25.38
N THR A 249 -11.71 24.09 -24.16
CA THR A 249 -12.35 24.74 -23.01
C THR A 249 -12.34 26.26 -23.15
N THR A 250 -11.19 26.88 -23.45
CA THR A 250 -11.02 28.35 -23.35
C THR A 250 -11.56 29.12 -24.55
N THR A 251 -11.47 28.56 -25.76
CA THR A 251 -11.81 29.27 -27.01
C THR A 251 -13.12 28.78 -27.61
N HIS A 252 -13.42 27.49 -27.47
CA HIS A 252 -14.62 26.88 -28.04
C HIS A 252 -15.71 26.61 -27.01
N SER A 253 -15.49 26.95 -25.74
CA SER A 253 -16.45 26.78 -24.63
C SER A 253 -16.97 25.33 -24.48
N VAL A 254 -16.16 24.35 -24.89
CA VAL A 254 -16.50 22.93 -24.76
C VAL A 254 -16.03 22.44 -23.39
N LYS A 255 -16.98 21.99 -22.57
CA LYS A 255 -16.69 21.53 -21.21
C LYS A 255 -16.24 20.07 -21.23
N LYS A 256 -15.36 19.69 -20.30
CA LYS A 256 -14.95 18.27 -20.15
C LYS A 256 -16.13 17.35 -19.83
N ALA A 257 -17.11 17.84 -19.06
CA ALA A 257 -18.33 17.12 -18.76
C ALA A 257 -19.10 16.75 -20.03
N ASP A 258 -19.23 17.68 -20.99
CA ASP A 258 -19.97 17.46 -22.23
C ASP A 258 -19.26 16.46 -23.15
N ILE A 259 -17.91 16.52 -23.24
CA ILE A 259 -17.13 15.54 -24.01
C ILE A 259 -17.25 14.15 -23.38
N THR A 260 -17.19 14.08 -22.05
CA THR A 260 -17.32 12.82 -21.31
C THR A 260 -18.73 12.23 -21.46
N ASP A 261 -19.75 13.08 -21.41
CA ASP A 261 -21.13 12.68 -21.64
C ASP A 261 -21.33 12.10 -23.05
N LEU A 262 -20.81 12.79 -24.07
CA LEU A 262 -20.79 12.32 -25.45
C LEU A 262 -20.12 10.95 -25.55
N LEU A 263 -18.97 10.77 -24.91
CA LEU A 263 -18.24 9.50 -24.87
C LEU A 263 -19.01 8.37 -24.19
N LEU A 264 -19.82 8.67 -23.17
CA LEU A 264 -20.58 7.66 -22.43
C LEU A 264 -21.93 7.32 -23.05
N THR A 265 -22.61 8.28 -23.68
CA THR A 265 -23.98 8.13 -24.17
C THR A 265 -24.06 7.74 -25.65
N THR A 266 -22.99 7.94 -26.43
CA THR A 266 -22.98 7.63 -27.86
C THR A 266 -22.74 6.15 -28.13
N ASN A 267 -23.81 5.40 -28.46
CA ASN A 267 -23.72 3.97 -28.74
C ASN A 267 -22.84 3.62 -29.95
N LYS A 268 -22.82 4.46 -30.99
CA LYS A 268 -21.99 4.28 -32.20
C LYS A 268 -20.50 4.11 -31.91
N LEU A 269 -19.99 4.65 -30.80
CA LEU A 269 -18.59 4.47 -30.41
C LEU A 269 -18.29 3.03 -29.93
N TYR A 270 -19.32 2.22 -29.64
CA TYR A 270 -19.18 0.89 -29.03
C TYR A 270 -19.93 -0.20 -29.82
N GLU A 271 -20.40 0.11 -31.03
CA GLU A 271 -21.05 -0.83 -31.95
C GLU A 271 -20.01 -1.67 -32.70
N SER A 272 -18.92 -1.06 -33.16
CA SER A 272 -17.78 -1.77 -33.75
C SER A 272 -17.21 -2.85 -32.82
N THR A 273 -16.94 -4.04 -33.36
CA THR A 273 -16.32 -5.13 -32.60
C THR A 273 -14.82 -4.89 -32.37
N GLN A 274 -14.14 -4.28 -33.35
CA GLN A 274 -12.70 -4.05 -33.31
C GLN A 274 -12.36 -2.88 -32.38
N GLY A 275 -11.57 -3.16 -31.34
CA GLY A 275 -11.10 -2.14 -30.39
C GLY A 275 -12.09 -1.71 -29.32
N LYS A 276 -13.33 -2.22 -29.32
CA LYS A 276 -14.35 -1.93 -28.29
C LYS A 276 -13.89 -2.23 -26.87
N ASP A 277 -13.31 -3.41 -26.65
CA ASP A 277 -12.81 -3.82 -25.33
C ASP A 277 -11.73 -2.84 -24.83
N LYS A 278 -10.84 -2.42 -25.73
CA LYS A 278 -9.78 -1.45 -25.42
C LYS A 278 -10.36 -0.08 -25.08
N LEU A 279 -11.33 0.40 -25.86
CA LEU A 279 -12.01 1.67 -25.55
C LEU A 279 -12.72 1.60 -24.19
N LEU A 280 -13.44 0.51 -23.89
CA LEU A 280 -14.09 0.33 -22.59
C LEU A 280 -13.07 0.35 -21.44
N GLN A 281 -11.91 -0.28 -21.61
CA GLN A 281 -10.81 -0.24 -20.65
C GLN A 281 -10.26 1.18 -20.45
N ASP A 282 -10.02 1.91 -21.55
CA ASP A 282 -9.51 3.28 -21.50
C ASP A 282 -10.51 4.22 -20.82
N VAL A 283 -11.80 4.13 -21.17
CA VAL A 283 -12.88 4.91 -20.54
C VAL A 283 -12.99 4.57 -19.05
N HIS A 284 -12.98 3.28 -18.69
CA HIS A 284 -13.02 2.86 -17.30
C HIS A 284 -11.81 3.39 -16.51
N HIS A 285 -10.61 3.33 -17.10
CA HIS A 285 -9.39 3.88 -16.50
C HIS A 285 -9.51 5.37 -16.19
N VAL A 286 -9.98 6.16 -17.15
CA VAL A 286 -10.17 7.62 -17.02
C VAL A 286 -11.19 7.97 -15.93
N LEU A 287 -12.22 7.14 -15.73
CA LEU A 287 -13.25 7.36 -14.71
C LEU A 287 -12.81 6.94 -13.29
N VAL A 288 -11.99 5.90 -13.17
CA VAL A 288 -11.75 5.21 -11.89
C VAL A 288 -10.34 5.42 -11.33
N LYS A 289 -9.31 5.51 -12.18
CA LYS A 289 -7.92 5.57 -11.72
C LYS A 289 -7.65 6.90 -11.02
N ARG A 290 -7.11 6.82 -9.80
CA ARG A 290 -6.75 7.98 -8.96
C ARG A 290 -5.24 8.18 -9.00
N ASN A 291 -4.80 9.44 -9.00
CA ASN A 291 -3.39 9.77 -8.85
C ASN A 291 -2.95 9.56 -7.39
N LEU A 292 -1.79 8.92 -7.21
CA LEU A 292 -1.12 8.77 -5.91
C LEU A 292 -0.29 10.04 -5.66
N SER A 293 -0.91 11.13 -5.22
CA SER A 293 -0.18 12.32 -4.76
C SER A 293 0.17 12.21 -3.28
N THR A 294 1.33 12.76 -2.92
CA THR A 294 1.92 12.74 -1.57
C THR A 294 1.25 13.67 -0.56
N GLU A 295 0.47 14.65 -1.01
CA GLU A 295 0.00 15.74 -0.14
C GLU A 295 -1.48 15.63 0.24
N GLU A 296 -2.35 15.11 -0.63
CA GLU A 296 -3.73 14.75 -0.29
C GLU A 296 -4.18 13.56 -1.15
N GLU A 297 -4.78 12.54 -0.55
CA GLU A 297 -5.36 11.44 -1.33
C GLU A 297 -6.50 11.97 -2.19
N SER A 298 -6.32 11.91 -3.51
CA SER A 298 -7.37 12.24 -4.47
C SER A 298 -8.59 11.32 -4.28
N GLN A 299 -9.76 11.90 -4.00
CA GLN A 299 -11.00 11.15 -3.75
C GLN A 299 -11.61 10.51 -5.02
N PHE A 300 -11.31 11.05 -6.21
CA PHE A 300 -11.89 10.69 -7.51
C PHE A 300 -10.81 10.73 -8.61
N SER A 301 -11.08 10.22 -9.82
CA SER A 301 -10.08 10.30 -10.91
C SER A 301 -9.78 11.75 -11.31
N PRO A 302 -8.62 12.04 -11.93
CA PRO A 302 -8.26 13.39 -12.36
C PRO A 302 -9.34 14.03 -13.26
N LEU A 303 -9.95 13.26 -14.17
CA LEU A 303 -11.04 13.76 -15.00
C LEU A 303 -12.23 14.22 -14.15
N ILE A 304 -12.68 13.41 -13.19
CA ILE A 304 -13.81 13.76 -12.34
C ILE A 304 -13.49 14.99 -11.49
N GLN A 305 -12.26 15.10 -10.98
CA GLN A 305 -11.83 16.28 -10.24
C GLN A 305 -11.84 17.55 -11.09
N ASP A 306 -11.35 17.47 -12.33
CA ASP A 306 -11.34 18.61 -13.25
C ASP A 306 -12.76 19.00 -13.67
N ILE A 307 -13.66 18.02 -13.88
CA ILE A 307 -15.09 18.28 -14.12
C ILE A 307 -15.72 18.97 -12.91
N THR A 308 -15.43 18.53 -11.69
CA THR A 308 -15.94 19.18 -10.46
C THR A 308 -15.43 20.62 -10.34
N LYS A 309 -14.20 20.91 -10.76
CA LYS A 309 -13.63 22.27 -10.75
C LYS A 309 -14.21 23.16 -11.85
N GLU A 310 -14.37 22.62 -13.06
CA GLU A 310 -14.84 23.34 -14.24
C GLU A 310 -16.36 23.57 -14.22
N THR A 311 -17.12 22.55 -13.84
CA THR A 311 -18.58 22.50 -13.90
C THR A 311 -19.17 21.75 -12.69
N PRO A 312 -19.17 22.38 -11.50
CA PRO A 312 -19.67 21.75 -10.28
C PRO A 312 -21.09 21.18 -10.44
N GLY A 313 -21.27 19.91 -10.08
CA GLY A 313 -22.53 19.18 -10.15
C GLY A 313 -22.70 18.33 -11.42
N GLN A 314 -21.99 18.64 -12.53
CA GLN A 314 -22.07 17.81 -13.74
C GLN A 314 -21.35 16.46 -13.59
N GLU A 315 -20.49 16.30 -12.58
CA GLU A 315 -19.90 14.99 -12.25
C GLU A 315 -20.97 13.93 -11.94
N GLU A 316 -22.13 14.31 -11.38
CA GLU A 316 -23.22 13.36 -11.12
C GLU A 316 -23.78 12.77 -12.41
N MET A 317 -24.05 13.64 -13.39
CA MET A 317 -24.56 13.23 -14.71
C MET A 317 -23.57 12.27 -15.37
N VAL A 318 -22.27 12.60 -15.34
CA VAL A 318 -21.21 11.76 -15.90
C VAL A 318 -21.17 10.39 -15.21
N LEU A 319 -21.22 10.35 -13.88
CA LEU A 319 -21.18 9.08 -13.14
C LEU A 319 -22.45 8.23 -13.36
N ILE A 320 -23.63 8.85 -13.48
CA ILE A 320 -24.88 8.15 -13.82
C ILE A 320 -24.80 7.58 -15.24
N ASN A 321 -24.27 8.34 -16.21
CA ASN A 321 -24.13 7.83 -17.57
C ASN A 321 -23.02 6.76 -17.67
N ALA A 322 -22.01 6.82 -16.80
CA ALA A 322 -21.04 5.75 -16.64
C ALA A 322 -21.70 4.47 -16.12
N SER A 323 -22.59 4.53 -15.13
CA SER A 323 -23.27 3.31 -14.64
C SER A 323 -24.21 2.68 -15.65
N LYS A 324 -24.80 3.46 -16.55
CA LYS A 324 -25.56 2.93 -17.71
C LYS A 324 -24.64 2.30 -18.75
N ARG A 325 -23.47 2.87 -19.01
CA ARG A 325 -22.49 2.29 -19.96
C ARG A 325 -21.86 1.01 -19.41
N PHE A 326 -21.65 0.95 -18.09
CA PHE A 326 -20.99 -0.14 -17.37
C PHE A 326 -21.97 -0.84 -16.40
N GLU A 327 -23.07 -1.37 -16.92
CA GLU A 327 -24.19 -1.90 -16.11
C GLU A 327 -23.82 -3.07 -15.18
N LYS A 328 -22.71 -3.75 -15.46
CA LYS A 328 -22.22 -4.92 -14.69
C LYS A 328 -20.90 -4.64 -13.97
N ASP A 329 -20.55 -3.37 -13.78
CA ASP A 329 -19.30 -2.98 -13.16
C ASP A 329 -19.49 -2.53 -11.70
N ALA A 330 -19.02 -3.36 -10.78
CA ALA A 330 -19.12 -3.08 -9.35
C ALA A 330 -18.32 -1.83 -8.93
N VAL A 331 -17.21 -1.53 -9.61
CA VAL A 331 -16.32 -0.42 -9.27
C VAL A 331 -16.93 0.92 -9.69
N ILE A 332 -17.61 0.97 -10.83
CA ILE A 332 -18.38 2.16 -11.24
C ILE A 332 -19.54 2.41 -10.27
N PHE A 333 -20.25 1.37 -9.82
CA PHE A 333 -21.31 1.53 -8.83
C PHE A 333 -20.77 1.96 -7.46
N GLN A 334 -19.61 1.44 -7.07
CA GLN A 334 -18.86 1.89 -5.90
C GLN A 334 -18.48 3.38 -6.00
N LEU A 335 -18.04 3.84 -7.17
CA LEU A 335 -17.68 5.24 -7.44
C LEU A 335 -18.89 6.17 -7.28
N LEU A 336 -20.07 5.77 -7.77
CA LEU A 336 -21.32 6.48 -7.55
C LEU A 336 -21.69 6.56 -6.06
N ALA A 337 -21.62 5.44 -5.34
CA ALA A 337 -21.88 5.43 -3.90
C ALA A 337 -20.95 6.43 -3.17
N ARG A 338 -19.66 6.44 -3.51
CA ARG A 338 -18.66 7.39 -3.00
C ARG A 338 -19.03 8.84 -3.29
N TYR A 339 -19.43 9.14 -4.52
CA TYR A 339 -19.92 10.48 -4.87
C TYR A 339 -21.07 10.91 -3.96
N TYR A 340 -22.09 10.05 -3.79
CA TYR A 340 -23.26 10.37 -2.98
C TYR A 340 -22.95 10.56 -1.50
N TYR A 341 -22.10 9.74 -0.86
CA TYR A 341 -21.79 9.92 0.58
C TYR A 341 -20.67 10.95 0.87
N LEU A 342 -19.74 11.19 -0.06
CA LEU A 342 -18.65 12.17 0.12
C LEU A 342 -19.05 13.58 -0.28
N LYS A 343 -19.70 13.75 -1.44
CA LYS A 343 -19.99 15.07 -2.03
C LYS A 343 -21.43 15.48 -1.80
N LYS A 344 -22.40 14.72 -2.33
CA LYS A 344 -23.82 15.12 -2.32
C LYS A 344 -24.50 14.99 -0.95
N LYS A 345 -24.00 14.10 -0.09
CA LYS A 345 -24.58 13.74 1.22
C LYS A 345 -26.00 13.18 1.12
N ASP A 346 -26.30 12.49 0.02
CA ASP A 346 -27.52 11.71 -0.16
C ASP A 346 -27.24 10.25 0.22
N PHE A 347 -27.58 9.88 1.44
CA PHE A 347 -27.26 8.55 1.97
C PHE A 347 -28.21 7.47 1.48
N LEU A 348 -29.40 7.83 0.98
CA LEU A 348 -30.34 6.87 0.40
C LEU A 348 -29.81 6.37 -0.94
N GLU A 349 -29.41 7.29 -1.82
CA GLU A 349 -28.76 6.94 -3.09
C GLU A 349 -27.40 6.26 -2.84
N ALA A 350 -26.60 6.74 -1.88
CA ALA A 350 -25.33 6.10 -1.57
C ALA A 350 -25.49 4.63 -1.14
N LYS A 351 -26.51 4.30 -0.32
CA LYS A 351 -26.82 2.93 0.08
C LYS A 351 -27.28 2.09 -1.11
N HIS A 352 -28.16 2.63 -1.96
CA HIS A 352 -28.64 1.95 -3.15
C HIS A 352 -27.49 1.53 -4.08
N TRP A 353 -26.59 2.46 -4.40
CA TRP A 353 -25.44 2.18 -5.27
C TRP A 353 -24.42 1.24 -4.60
N ALA A 354 -24.17 1.39 -3.30
CA ALA A 354 -23.28 0.48 -2.57
C ALA A 354 -23.84 -0.96 -2.54
N GLN A 355 -25.16 -1.11 -2.38
CA GLN A 355 -25.82 -2.40 -2.40
C GLN A 355 -25.75 -3.06 -3.78
N LYS A 356 -26.02 -2.30 -4.87
CA LYS A 356 -25.83 -2.80 -6.24
C LYS A 356 -24.40 -3.24 -6.50
N ALA A 357 -23.40 -2.47 -6.05
CA ALA A 357 -21.99 -2.85 -6.18
C ALA A 357 -21.70 -4.17 -5.44
N LYS A 358 -22.24 -4.32 -4.22
CA LYS A 358 -22.09 -5.53 -3.40
C LYS A 358 -22.75 -6.75 -4.03
N GLU A 359 -23.90 -6.58 -4.70
CA GLU A 359 -24.59 -7.67 -5.41
C GLU A 359 -23.77 -8.21 -6.59
N LEU A 360 -23.07 -7.33 -7.30
CA LEU A 360 -22.16 -7.68 -8.40
C LEU A 360 -20.85 -8.32 -7.92
N SER A 361 -20.35 -7.95 -6.73
CA SER A 361 -19.06 -8.42 -6.21
C SER A 361 -19.11 -8.75 -4.71
N LYS A 362 -19.76 -9.87 -4.38
CA LYS A 362 -20.04 -10.29 -2.99
C LYS A 362 -18.81 -10.67 -2.18
N ASP A 363 -17.77 -11.15 -2.84
CA ASP A 363 -16.54 -11.62 -2.20
C ASP A 363 -15.43 -10.55 -2.12
N SER A 364 -15.69 -9.31 -2.57
CA SER A 364 -14.73 -8.21 -2.50
C SER A 364 -14.85 -7.44 -1.19
N SER A 365 -13.81 -7.48 -0.36
CA SER A 365 -13.79 -6.69 0.88
C SER A 365 -13.76 -5.18 0.62
N TYR A 366 -13.23 -4.71 -0.51
CA TYR A 366 -13.21 -3.29 -0.86
C TYR A 366 -14.61 -2.75 -1.23
N ILE A 367 -15.43 -3.59 -1.86
CA ILE A 367 -16.83 -3.26 -2.17
C ILE A 367 -17.67 -3.28 -0.89
N ALA A 368 -17.48 -4.30 -0.04
CA ALA A 368 -18.11 -4.35 1.28
C ALA A 368 -17.73 -3.15 2.16
N ASP A 369 -16.45 -2.75 2.14
CA ASP A 369 -15.98 -1.56 2.87
C ASP A 369 -16.76 -0.32 2.45
N THR A 370 -17.02 -0.13 1.15
CA THR A 370 -17.77 1.04 0.67
C THR A 370 -19.18 1.12 1.27
N SER A 371 -19.87 0.00 1.38
CA SER A 371 -21.17 -0.06 2.07
C SER A 371 -21.04 0.33 3.54
N ALA A 372 -20.00 -0.13 4.24
CA ALA A 372 -19.73 0.27 5.62
C ALA A 372 -19.35 1.76 5.76
N GLN A 373 -18.58 2.30 4.81
CA GLN A 373 -18.23 3.73 4.76
C GLN A 373 -19.47 4.61 4.63
N VAL A 374 -20.47 4.20 3.85
CA VAL A 374 -21.76 4.92 3.72
C VAL A 374 -22.44 5.05 5.07
N HIS A 375 -22.60 3.94 5.81
CA HIS A 375 -23.20 3.96 7.15
C HIS A 375 -22.41 4.85 8.14
N LYS A 376 -21.08 4.74 8.13
CA LYS A 376 -20.23 5.59 8.98
C LYS A 376 -20.38 7.08 8.64
N HIS A 377 -20.41 7.43 7.36
CA HIS A 377 -20.53 8.83 6.93
C HIS A 377 -21.93 9.38 7.17
N GLU A 378 -22.97 8.55 7.06
CA GLU A 378 -24.33 8.90 7.44
C GLU A 378 -24.40 9.26 8.92
N LEU A 379 -23.88 8.39 9.80
CA LEU A 379 -23.77 8.65 11.24
C LEU A 379 -23.01 9.95 11.51
N LYS A 380 -21.80 10.08 10.95
CA LYS A 380 -20.94 11.26 11.14
C LYS A 380 -21.66 12.54 10.70
N ASN A 381 -22.34 12.51 9.57
CA ASN A 381 -23.10 13.66 9.06
C ASN A 381 -24.33 13.96 9.94
N ALA A 382 -25.04 12.94 10.41
CA ALA A 382 -26.19 13.11 11.29
C ALA A 382 -25.79 13.73 12.64
N ILE A 383 -24.67 13.30 13.23
CA ILE A 383 -24.08 13.90 14.44
C ILE A 383 -23.65 15.35 14.16
N ALA A 384 -22.95 15.60 13.05
CA ALA A 384 -22.44 16.95 12.73
C ALA A 384 -23.54 17.98 12.47
N LYS A 385 -24.69 17.55 11.93
CA LYS A 385 -25.86 18.43 11.72
C LYS A 385 -26.63 18.73 13.01
N TYR A 386 -26.42 17.96 14.07
CA TYR A 386 -27.09 18.17 15.34
C TYR A 386 -26.38 19.26 16.15
N LYS A 387 -27.06 20.39 16.38
CA LYS A 387 -26.47 21.59 16.99
C LYS A 387 -26.82 21.80 18.46
N GLU A 388 -27.72 21.00 19.02
CA GLU A 388 -28.11 21.13 20.42
C GLU A 388 -26.99 20.67 21.35
N GLN A 389 -26.92 21.29 22.53
CA GLN A 389 -25.88 21.02 23.51
C GLN A 389 -25.94 19.59 24.05
N HIS A 390 -27.16 19.06 24.24
CA HIS A 390 -27.40 17.71 24.72
C HIS A 390 -28.19 16.93 23.68
N ILE A 391 -27.81 15.68 23.47
CA ILE A 391 -28.51 14.79 22.54
C ILE A 391 -29.82 14.34 23.18
N SER A 392 -30.95 14.59 22.53
CA SER A 392 -32.26 14.12 22.99
C SER A 392 -32.39 12.58 22.90
N PRO A 393 -33.29 11.95 23.68
CA PRO A 393 -33.49 10.50 23.64
C PRO A 393 -33.75 9.97 22.22
N ASP A 394 -34.68 10.57 21.46
CA ASP A 394 -35.02 10.11 20.12
C ASP A 394 -33.83 10.17 19.16
N LYS A 395 -32.98 11.21 19.29
CA LYS A 395 -31.76 11.34 18.49
C LYS A 395 -30.68 10.36 18.93
N LEU A 396 -30.57 10.08 20.24
CA LEU A 396 -29.67 9.05 20.74
C LEU A 396 -30.02 7.67 20.18
N ALA A 397 -31.31 7.29 20.20
CA ALA A 397 -31.77 6.02 19.64
C ALA A 397 -31.45 5.92 18.14
N MET A 398 -31.69 7.01 17.39
CA MET A 398 -31.36 7.09 15.97
C MET A 398 -29.84 6.94 15.72
N PHE A 399 -29.00 7.67 16.47
CA PHE A 399 -27.55 7.60 16.29
C PHE A 399 -26.97 6.24 16.68
N LEU A 400 -27.43 5.63 17.77
CA LEU A 400 -27.00 4.29 18.15
C LEU A 400 -27.44 3.24 17.13
N GLY A 401 -28.64 3.35 16.55
CA GLY A 401 -29.09 2.49 15.46
C GLY A 401 -28.22 2.60 14.20
N MET A 402 -27.82 3.82 13.84
CA MET A 402 -26.87 4.08 12.74
C MET A 402 -25.47 3.53 13.07
N ALA A 403 -25.02 3.67 14.31
CA ALA A 403 -23.72 3.17 14.77
C ALA A 403 -23.66 1.64 14.76
N GLN A 404 -24.70 0.96 15.26
CA GLN A 404 -24.86 -0.49 15.17
C GLN A 404 -24.75 -0.96 13.72
N SER A 405 -25.50 -0.33 12.81
CA SER A 405 -25.47 -0.66 11.38
C SER A 405 -24.06 -0.50 10.79
N ALA A 406 -23.33 0.55 11.17
CA ALA A 406 -21.97 0.78 10.72
C ALA A 406 -20.98 -0.26 11.29
N VAL A 407 -21.09 -0.61 12.58
CA VAL A 407 -20.29 -1.66 13.23
C VAL A 407 -20.50 -3.00 12.53
N ASP A 408 -21.75 -3.39 12.28
CA ASP A 408 -22.08 -4.66 11.65
C ASP A 408 -21.59 -4.72 10.21
N ALA A 409 -21.70 -3.62 9.46
CA ALA A 409 -21.16 -3.53 8.12
C ALA A 409 -19.62 -3.66 8.11
N PHE A 410 -18.91 -3.05 9.05
CA PHE A 410 -17.45 -3.21 9.14
C PHE A 410 -17.02 -4.60 9.62
N LYS A 411 -17.76 -5.23 10.53
CA LYS A 411 -17.53 -6.65 10.91
C LYS A 411 -17.69 -7.57 9.70
N GLU A 412 -18.69 -7.33 8.86
CA GLU A 412 -18.87 -8.09 7.61
C GLU A 412 -17.71 -7.86 6.64
N THR A 413 -17.26 -6.61 6.46
CA THR A 413 -16.07 -6.29 5.66
C THR A 413 -14.84 -7.04 6.16
N GLN A 414 -14.61 -7.09 7.47
CA GLN A 414 -13.51 -7.85 8.06
C GLN A 414 -13.63 -9.35 7.76
N ARG A 415 -14.83 -9.93 7.90
CA ARG A 415 -15.09 -11.35 7.60
C ARG A 415 -14.78 -11.68 6.14
N ILE A 416 -15.22 -10.83 5.20
CA ILE A 416 -14.94 -10.98 3.77
C ILE A 416 -13.43 -10.84 3.51
N ALA A 417 -12.75 -9.84 4.09
CA ALA A 417 -11.31 -9.64 3.91
C ALA A 417 -10.49 -10.86 4.37
N LYS A 418 -10.91 -11.51 5.47
CA LYS A 418 -10.29 -12.75 5.96
C LYS A 418 -10.48 -13.91 4.99
N LYS A 419 -11.71 -14.12 4.50
CA LYS A 419 -12.03 -15.15 3.50
C LYS A 419 -11.24 -14.94 2.21
N GLU A 420 -11.27 -13.72 1.70
CA GLU A 420 -10.55 -13.27 0.50
C GLU A 420 -9.05 -13.53 0.65
N SER A 421 -8.42 -13.11 1.75
CA SER A 421 -7.00 -13.35 1.99
C SER A 421 -6.61 -14.83 2.06
N VAL A 422 -7.44 -15.67 2.70
CA VAL A 422 -7.18 -17.12 2.74
C VAL A 422 -7.26 -17.74 1.34
N GLN A 423 -8.17 -17.27 0.48
CA GLN A 423 -8.24 -17.70 -0.91
C GLN A 423 -7.00 -17.24 -1.70
N ARG A 424 -6.56 -15.99 -1.53
CA ARG A 424 -5.35 -15.46 -2.18
C ARG A 424 -4.10 -16.27 -1.88
N LEU A 425 -3.95 -16.76 -0.65
CA LEU A 425 -2.82 -17.63 -0.28
C LEU A 425 -2.73 -18.93 -1.10
N GLN A 426 -3.83 -19.37 -1.73
CA GLN A 426 -3.85 -20.54 -2.59
C GLN A 426 -3.28 -20.23 -3.99
N ASP A 427 -3.44 -18.99 -4.48
CA ASP A 427 -2.81 -18.54 -5.73
C ASP A 427 -1.46 -17.86 -5.42
N LYS A 428 -0.37 -18.56 -5.76
CA LYS A 428 1.00 -18.04 -5.57
C LYS A 428 1.33 -16.81 -6.43
N ARG A 429 0.42 -16.39 -7.31
CA ARG A 429 0.54 -15.19 -8.15
C ARG A 429 -0.16 -13.97 -7.53
N ASP A 430 -1.07 -14.17 -6.56
CA ASP A 430 -1.77 -13.06 -5.91
C ASP A 430 -0.92 -12.49 -4.77
N ASN A 431 -0.41 -11.28 -4.99
CA ASN A 431 0.41 -10.55 -4.02
C ASN A 431 -0.34 -9.37 -3.39
N TYR A 432 -1.66 -9.31 -3.46
CA TYR A 432 -2.42 -8.21 -2.86
C TYR A 432 -2.44 -8.32 -1.33
N PRO A 433 -2.23 -7.19 -0.62
CA PRO A 433 -2.23 -7.17 0.83
C PRO A 433 -3.64 -7.38 1.42
N PHE A 434 -3.68 -7.77 2.69
CA PHE A 434 -4.91 -7.82 3.46
C PHE A 434 -5.55 -6.43 3.57
N ASN A 435 -6.86 -6.34 3.33
CA ASN A 435 -7.60 -5.10 3.46
C ASN A 435 -7.86 -4.75 4.94
N THR A 436 -7.10 -3.80 5.47
CA THR A 436 -7.19 -3.34 6.87
C THR A 436 -8.30 -2.31 7.12
N SER A 437 -8.96 -1.81 6.07
CA SER A 437 -9.93 -0.71 6.13
C SER A 437 -11.10 -1.01 7.07
N GLY A 438 -11.57 -2.25 7.10
CA GLY A 438 -12.66 -2.67 7.97
C GLY A 438 -12.33 -2.62 9.47
N LEU A 439 -11.05 -2.85 9.84
CA LEU A 439 -10.59 -2.76 11.23
C LEU A 439 -10.55 -1.30 11.69
N LEU A 440 -9.96 -0.42 10.86
CA LEU A 440 -9.89 1.01 11.12
C LEU A 440 -11.29 1.66 11.12
N GLY A 441 -12.16 1.24 10.22
CA GLY A 441 -13.53 1.71 10.12
C GLY A 441 -14.35 1.45 11.38
N GLU A 442 -14.28 0.23 11.94
CA GLU A 442 -14.96 -0.09 13.20
C GLU A 442 -14.41 0.74 14.37
N ILE A 443 -13.08 0.95 14.45
CA ILE A 443 -12.47 1.84 15.46
C ILE A 443 -13.01 3.26 15.32
N GLN A 444 -13.11 3.79 14.10
CA GLN A 444 -13.63 5.14 13.86
C GLN A 444 -15.09 5.28 14.28
N VAL A 445 -15.92 4.25 14.06
CA VAL A 445 -17.30 4.24 14.58
C VAL A 445 -17.30 4.22 16.11
N GLY A 446 -16.39 3.47 16.74
CA GLY A 446 -16.27 3.48 18.19
C GLY A 446 -15.92 4.85 18.78
N VAL A 447 -15.04 5.62 18.11
CA VAL A 447 -14.78 7.01 18.47
C VAL A 447 -16.02 7.89 18.33
N LEU A 448 -16.81 7.72 17.26
CA LEU A 448 -18.08 8.45 17.09
C LEU A 448 -19.09 8.12 18.19
N ILE A 449 -19.13 6.86 18.65
CA ILE A 449 -19.98 6.46 19.79
C ILE A 449 -19.53 7.17 21.06
N ILE A 450 -18.23 7.19 21.36
CA ILE A 450 -17.67 7.89 22.53
C ILE A 450 -18.04 9.39 22.50
N GLU A 451 -17.70 10.08 21.41
CA GLU A 451 -17.95 11.53 21.25
C GLU A 451 -19.46 11.87 21.31
N MET A 452 -20.31 10.95 20.88
CA MET A 452 -21.77 11.09 20.95
C MET A 452 -22.27 10.91 22.38
N LEU A 453 -21.82 9.86 23.09
CA LEU A 453 -22.25 9.58 24.46
C LEU A 453 -21.81 10.65 25.46
N GLU A 454 -20.65 11.27 25.26
CA GLU A 454 -20.17 12.42 26.04
C GLU A 454 -21.15 13.61 26.06
N LYS A 455 -22.00 13.72 25.04
CA LYS A 455 -23.03 14.78 24.93
C LYS A 455 -24.38 14.39 25.53
N THR A 456 -24.51 13.19 26.10
CA THR A 456 -25.75 12.74 26.74
C THR A 456 -25.77 13.13 28.22
N PRO A 457 -26.93 13.51 28.80
CA PRO A 457 -27.02 13.90 30.22
C PRO A 457 -26.62 12.80 31.22
N VAL A 458 -26.61 11.54 30.78
CA VAL A 458 -26.21 10.36 31.58
C VAL A 458 -24.70 10.39 31.84
N PHE A 459 -23.90 10.76 30.84
CA PHE A 459 -22.44 10.69 30.89
C PHE A 459 -21.75 12.08 30.90
N SER A 460 -22.51 13.18 30.89
CA SER A 460 -21.98 14.54 30.74
C SER A 460 -21.19 15.09 31.94
N SER A 461 -19.99 15.61 31.64
CA SER A 461 -19.24 16.74 32.24
C SER A 461 -18.96 16.79 33.75
N ASP A 462 -18.83 15.66 34.42
CA ASP A 462 -17.97 15.57 35.60
C ASP A 462 -17.12 14.30 35.53
N ASN A 463 -15.99 14.27 36.25
CA ASN A 463 -15.05 13.15 36.20
C ASN A 463 -15.72 11.82 36.62
N VAL A 464 -16.73 11.87 37.50
CA VAL A 464 -17.47 10.69 37.97
C VAL A 464 -18.26 10.05 36.84
N ARG A 465 -18.99 10.85 36.06
CA ARG A 465 -19.81 10.37 34.94
C ARG A 465 -18.98 9.88 33.76
N HIS A 466 -17.83 10.51 33.52
CA HIS A 466 -16.85 10.01 32.56
C HIS A 466 -16.33 8.62 32.99
N ASP A 467 -16.08 8.41 34.29
CA ASP A 467 -15.65 7.11 34.81
C ASP A 467 -16.73 6.04 34.74
N ILE A 468 -18.00 6.41 34.95
CA ILE A 468 -19.16 5.53 34.73
C ILE A 468 -19.25 5.12 33.26
N MET A 469 -19.12 6.08 32.33
CA MET A 469 -19.14 5.80 30.90
C MET A 469 -18.04 4.80 30.51
N SER A 470 -16.82 5.01 30.98
CA SER A 470 -15.70 4.10 30.74
C SER A 470 -15.98 2.67 31.25
N GLN A 471 -16.56 2.54 32.46
CA GLN A 471 -16.91 1.24 33.04
C GLN A 471 -18.04 0.53 32.29
N VAL A 472 -19.09 1.26 31.92
CA VAL A 472 -20.19 0.75 31.09
C VAL A 472 -19.64 0.26 29.75
N LEU A 473 -18.84 1.09 29.06
CA LEU A 473 -18.30 0.76 27.74
C LEU A 473 -17.19 -0.31 27.77
N SER A 474 -16.70 -0.65 28.96
CA SER A 474 -15.82 -1.79 29.22
C SER A 474 -16.58 -3.08 29.57
N GLY A 475 -17.90 -2.99 29.83
CA GLY A 475 -18.72 -4.09 30.31
C GLY A 475 -18.54 -4.39 31.80
N ASP A 476 -17.83 -3.54 32.55
CA ASP A 476 -17.54 -3.74 33.97
C ASP A 476 -18.75 -3.40 34.87
N VAL A 477 -19.63 -2.52 34.40
CA VAL A 477 -20.83 -2.07 35.11
C VAL A 477 -22.03 -2.10 34.17
N ASN A 478 -23.15 -2.64 34.65
CA ASN A 478 -24.40 -2.68 33.89
C ASN A 478 -25.16 -1.35 34.01
N LEU A 479 -25.97 -1.02 33.00
CA LEU A 479 -26.76 0.20 32.97
C LEU A 479 -27.86 0.25 34.04
N GLN A 480 -28.35 -0.90 34.52
CA GLN A 480 -29.38 -0.96 35.56
C GLN A 480 -28.87 -0.44 36.90
N ASP A 481 -27.64 -0.77 37.26
CA ASP A 481 -27.00 -0.35 38.50
C ASP A 481 -26.57 1.11 38.40
N VAL A 482 -26.19 1.59 37.21
CA VAL A 482 -26.03 3.04 36.97
C VAL A 482 -27.35 3.78 37.17
N GLU A 483 -28.45 3.28 36.58
CA GLU A 483 -29.79 3.87 36.69
C GLU A 483 -30.27 3.93 38.15
N LYS A 484 -30.06 2.87 38.94
CA LYS A 484 -30.43 2.84 40.38
C LYS A 484 -29.69 3.89 41.21
N ASN A 485 -28.43 4.17 40.86
CA ASN A 485 -27.57 5.10 41.59
C ASN A 485 -27.63 6.53 41.04
N ASP A 486 -28.42 6.77 39.99
CA ASP A 486 -28.57 8.09 39.39
C ASP A 486 -29.55 8.96 40.17
N GLN A 487 -29.02 10.00 40.83
CA GLN A 487 -29.83 10.98 41.57
C GLN A 487 -30.86 11.72 40.69
N ARG A 488 -30.70 11.69 39.36
CA ARG A 488 -31.60 12.28 38.37
C ARG A 488 -32.32 11.22 37.52
N HIS A 489 -32.42 9.98 38.01
CA HIS A 489 -33.03 8.86 37.27
C HIS A 489 -34.40 9.21 36.66
N SER A 490 -35.24 9.98 37.36
CA SER A 490 -36.57 10.40 36.87
C SER A 490 -36.51 11.22 35.58
N LYS A 491 -35.45 12.02 35.39
CA LYS A 491 -35.19 12.81 34.18
C LYS A 491 -34.45 12.01 33.11
N HIS A 492 -33.69 10.99 33.49
CA HIS A 492 -32.84 10.21 32.58
C HIS A 492 -33.44 8.86 32.16
N LYS A 493 -34.62 8.49 32.66
CA LYS A 493 -35.29 7.20 32.42
C LYS A 493 -35.36 6.81 30.94
N SER A 494 -35.69 7.75 30.06
CA SER A 494 -35.76 7.51 28.61
C SER A 494 -34.40 7.19 28.01
N TYR A 495 -33.32 7.81 28.48
CA TYR A 495 -31.96 7.51 28.05
C TYR A 495 -31.54 6.10 28.43
N TYR A 496 -31.76 5.69 29.68
CA TYR A 496 -31.40 4.32 30.11
C TYR A 496 -32.18 3.26 29.35
N ALA A 497 -33.46 3.48 29.04
CA ALA A 497 -34.24 2.56 28.21
C ALA A 497 -33.62 2.37 26.82
N ILE A 498 -33.15 3.46 26.20
CA ILE A 498 -32.48 3.42 24.89
C ILE A 498 -31.10 2.79 24.99
N LEU A 499 -30.28 3.18 25.96
CA LEU A 499 -28.94 2.60 26.13
C LEU A 499 -29.04 1.07 26.32
N ARG A 500 -30.07 0.61 27.05
CA ARG A 500 -30.34 -0.83 27.23
C ARG A 500 -30.72 -1.57 25.94
N SER A 501 -31.26 -0.90 24.92
CA SER A 501 -31.50 -1.58 23.63
C SER A 501 -30.23 -1.78 22.80
N PHE A 502 -29.09 -1.22 23.22
CA PHE A 502 -27.80 -1.31 22.53
C PHE A 502 -26.68 -1.88 23.41
N GLU A 503 -27.02 -2.66 24.45
CA GLU A 503 -26.06 -3.22 25.41
C GLU A 503 -24.90 -3.98 24.75
N ASP A 504 -25.17 -4.78 23.72
CA ASP A 504 -24.12 -5.56 23.05
C ASP A 504 -23.03 -4.66 22.45
N VAL A 505 -23.41 -3.59 21.74
CA VAL A 505 -22.44 -2.63 21.18
C VAL A 505 -21.74 -1.84 22.27
N LEU A 506 -22.49 -1.38 23.28
CA LEU A 506 -21.96 -0.53 24.33
C LEU A 506 -20.98 -1.30 25.23
N TYR A 507 -21.39 -2.42 25.81
CA TYR A 507 -20.57 -3.20 26.74
C TYR A 507 -19.32 -3.82 26.09
N ASN A 508 -19.37 -4.12 24.78
CA ASN A 508 -18.22 -4.66 24.06
C ASN A 508 -17.32 -3.61 23.41
N LEU A 509 -17.63 -2.31 23.53
CA LEU A 509 -16.97 -1.26 22.75
C LEU A 509 -15.46 -1.23 23.00
N ARG A 510 -15.03 -1.19 24.27
CA ARG A 510 -13.60 -1.16 24.63
C ARG A 510 -12.87 -2.38 24.07
N HIS A 511 -13.44 -3.57 24.29
CA HIS A 511 -12.84 -4.83 23.86
C HIS A 511 -12.67 -4.88 22.33
N ARG A 512 -13.72 -4.54 21.57
CA ARG A 512 -13.69 -4.52 20.10
C ARG A 512 -12.66 -3.53 19.56
N MET A 513 -12.64 -2.31 20.10
CA MET A 513 -11.63 -1.32 19.72
C MET A 513 -10.22 -1.81 20.00
N LYS A 514 -9.98 -2.38 21.20
CA LYS A 514 -8.65 -2.88 21.59
C LYS A 514 -8.16 -4.00 20.68
N VAL A 515 -9.01 -4.99 20.38
CA VAL A 515 -8.68 -6.08 19.47
C VAL A 515 -8.28 -5.54 18.09
N ASN A 516 -9.01 -4.58 17.55
CA ASN A 516 -8.68 -3.99 16.26
C ASN A 516 -7.39 -3.15 16.31
N PHE A 517 -7.15 -2.39 17.38
CA PHE A 517 -5.88 -1.68 17.58
C PHE A 517 -4.71 -2.65 17.61
N ASP A 518 -4.81 -3.73 18.37
CA ASP A 518 -3.74 -4.72 18.52
C ASP A 518 -3.45 -5.46 17.22
N LEU A 519 -4.49 -5.78 16.44
CA LEU A 519 -4.33 -6.38 15.11
C LEU A 519 -3.63 -5.43 14.14
N LEU A 520 -4.01 -4.15 14.13
CA LEU A 520 -3.40 -3.14 13.26
C LEU A 520 -1.96 -2.81 13.70
N ASP A 521 -1.69 -2.69 14.99
CA ASP A 521 -0.33 -2.48 15.50
C ASP A 521 0.55 -3.71 15.19
N ASN A 522 0.02 -4.93 15.32
CA ASN A 522 0.73 -6.13 14.92
C ASN A 522 1.02 -6.16 13.40
N PHE A 523 0.04 -5.75 12.58
CA PHE A 523 0.22 -5.61 11.13
C PHE A 523 1.32 -4.60 10.79
N TYR A 524 1.22 -3.35 11.25
CA TYR A 524 2.15 -2.28 10.85
C TYR A 524 3.55 -2.41 11.47
N VAL A 525 3.67 -2.99 12.68
CA VAL A 525 4.98 -3.17 13.33
C VAL A 525 5.73 -4.35 12.74
N ASN A 526 5.05 -5.48 12.50
CA ASN A 526 5.73 -6.72 12.12
C ASN A 526 5.72 -7.00 10.62
N LEU A 527 4.90 -6.31 9.83
CA LEU A 527 4.81 -6.48 8.38
C LEU A 527 5.12 -5.16 7.67
N GLY A 528 6.14 -5.19 6.82
CA GLY A 528 6.54 -4.07 5.98
C GLY A 528 6.08 -4.26 4.54
N SER A 529 6.14 -3.17 3.78
CA SER A 529 6.06 -3.21 2.32
C SER A 529 7.10 -4.18 1.76
N ARG A 530 6.75 -4.90 0.69
CA ARG A 530 7.71 -5.74 -0.04
C ARG A 530 8.88 -4.96 -0.60
N PHE A 531 8.71 -3.65 -0.79
CA PHE A 531 9.63 -2.76 -1.50
C PHE A 531 10.37 -1.80 -0.58
N GLY A 532 10.13 -1.82 0.74
CA GLY A 532 10.75 -0.85 1.67
C GLY A 532 10.24 0.59 1.53
N MET A 533 9.55 0.93 0.44
CA MET A 533 8.83 2.20 0.27
C MET A 533 7.64 2.31 1.23
N LYS A 534 7.49 3.48 1.85
CA LYS A 534 6.31 3.79 2.67
C LYS A 534 5.12 4.05 1.75
N ASP A 535 4.13 3.15 1.74
CA ASP A 535 2.85 3.38 1.06
C ASP A 535 2.20 4.62 1.71
N SER A 536 1.90 5.65 0.91
CA SER A 536 1.26 6.89 1.38
C SER A 536 -0.08 6.62 2.05
N ARG A 537 -0.83 5.61 1.58
CA ARG A 537 -2.11 5.19 2.18
C ARG A 537 -1.92 4.60 3.57
N GLU A 538 -0.85 3.84 3.77
CA GLU A 538 -0.52 3.31 5.10
C GLU A 538 -0.14 4.41 6.07
N GLN A 539 0.54 5.47 5.61
CA GLN A 539 0.87 6.63 6.45
C GLN A 539 -0.40 7.38 6.90
N VAL A 540 -1.33 7.63 5.98
CA VAL A 540 -2.63 8.26 6.29
C VAL A 540 -3.42 7.40 7.28
N ALA A 541 -3.48 6.09 7.04
CA ALA A 541 -4.15 5.16 7.94
C ALA A 541 -3.52 5.13 9.35
N GLN A 542 -2.19 5.17 9.47
CA GLN A 542 -1.48 5.21 10.75
C GLN A 542 -1.70 6.53 11.50
N TYR A 543 -1.79 7.67 10.78
CA TYR A 543 -2.14 8.95 11.39
C TYR A 543 -3.55 8.90 12.00
N GLU A 544 -4.53 8.43 11.23
CA GLU A 544 -5.91 8.28 11.73
C GLU A 544 -6.01 7.27 12.88
N LEU A 545 -5.26 6.17 12.82
CA LEU A 545 -5.18 5.19 13.91
C LEU A 545 -4.65 5.84 15.20
N SER A 546 -3.63 6.69 15.08
CA SER A 546 -3.05 7.43 16.21
C SER A 546 -4.05 8.42 16.80
N ARG A 547 -4.82 9.13 15.97
CA ARG A 547 -5.89 10.02 16.41
C ARG A 547 -6.98 9.26 17.18
N CYS A 548 -7.43 8.13 16.64
CA CYS A 548 -8.46 7.31 17.29
C CYS A 548 -7.96 6.73 18.62
N PHE A 549 -6.70 6.29 18.67
CA PHE A 549 -6.11 5.74 19.89
C PHE A 549 -6.02 6.79 21.01
N LYS A 550 -5.76 8.06 20.69
CA LYS A 550 -5.80 9.14 21.70
C LYS A 550 -7.17 9.24 22.38
N GLN A 551 -8.26 9.14 21.61
CA GLN A 551 -9.61 9.16 22.18
C GLN A 551 -9.89 7.92 23.02
N TYR A 552 -9.50 6.74 22.53
CA TYR A 552 -9.58 5.50 23.29
C TYR A 552 -8.83 5.61 24.63
N ALA A 553 -7.58 6.06 24.61
CA ALA A 553 -6.75 6.17 25.81
C ALA A 553 -7.26 7.23 26.79
N ASN A 554 -7.82 8.34 26.28
CA ASN A 554 -8.45 9.36 27.12
C ASN A 554 -9.62 8.77 27.92
N LEU A 555 -10.49 8.01 27.25
CA LEU A 555 -11.66 7.44 27.91
C LEU A 555 -11.30 6.29 28.85
N PHE A 556 -10.52 5.32 28.41
CA PHE A 556 -10.35 4.02 29.10
C PHE A 556 -9.10 3.94 29.98
N CYS A 557 -8.06 4.73 29.69
CA CYS A 557 -6.78 4.63 30.40
C CYS A 557 -6.55 5.76 31.42
N LYS A 558 -7.21 6.92 31.27
CA LYS A 558 -7.08 8.07 32.21
C LYS A 558 -8.17 8.10 33.29
N THR A 559 -9.14 7.19 33.21
CA THR A 559 -10.27 7.06 34.13
C THR A 559 -9.78 6.88 35.57
N ALA A 560 -10.12 7.82 36.45
CA ALA A 560 -9.65 7.84 37.83
C ALA A 560 -10.58 6.98 38.69
N SER A 561 -10.55 5.66 38.47
CA SER A 561 -11.43 4.68 39.12
C SER A 561 -11.83 5.10 40.55
N LEU A 562 -13.09 5.51 40.72
CA LEU A 562 -13.77 5.66 42.01
C LEU A 562 -13.86 4.28 42.67
N LYS A 563 -12.75 3.82 43.27
CA LYS A 563 -12.75 2.67 44.17
C LYS A 563 -12.17 3.11 45.51
N ASN A 564 -13.10 3.35 46.43
CA ASN A 564 -12.86 3.71 47.82
C ASN A 564 -11.83 2.79 48.47
N LYS A 565 -10.77 3.41 49.00
CA LYS A 565 -9.98 3.11 50.22
C LYS A 565 -9.64 1.66 50.66
N ILE A 566 -9.92 0.60 49.90
CA ILE A 566 -9.63 -0.77 50.33
C ILE A 566 -8.77 -1.48 49.27
N VAL A 567 -7.53 -1.74 49.68
CA VAL A 567 -6.37 -2.37 48.99
C VAL A 567 -5.56 -1.45 48.04
N SER A 568 -4.64 -0.68 48.63
CA SER A 568 -3.69 0.19 47.91
C SER A 568 -2.84 -0.54 46.85
N THR A 569 -2.56 -1.84 47.03
CA THR A 569 -1.73 -2.63 46.10
C THR A 569 -2.46 -3.02 44.82
N LEU A 570 -3.70 -3.54 44.90
CA LEU A 570 -4.50 -3.91 43.72
C LEU A 570 -4.77 -2.68 42.83
N PHE A 571 -5.02 -1.54 43.47
CA PHE A 571 -5.20 -0.27 42.77
C PHE A 571 -3.91 0.16 42.02
N LYS A 572 -2.74 0.03 42.64
CA LYS A 572 -1.45 0.31 41.98
C LYS A 572 -1.18 -0.64 40.80
N LEU A 573 -1.52 -1.93 40.92
CA LEU A 573 -1.40 -2.90 39.82
C LEU A 573 -2.29 -2.51 38.64
N TYR A 574 -3.51 -2.09 38.92
CA TYR A 574 -4.44 -1.60 37.91
C TYR A 574 -3.92 -0.33 37.21
N GLN A 575 -3.44 0.65 37.97
CA GLN A 575 -2.82 1.87 37.42
C GLN A 575 -1.61 1.57 36.54
N ALA A 576 -0.77 0.60 36.94
CA ALA A 576 0.36 0.16 36.15
C ALA A 576 -0.08 -0.40 34.79
N ARG A 577 -1.11 -1.26 34.78
CA ARG A 577 -1.67 -1.83 33.53
C ARG A 577 -2.30 -0.76 32.65
N GLN A 578 -3.09 0.16 33.21
CA GLN A 578 -3.66 1.30 32.46
C GLN A 578 -2.57 2.20 31.85
N PHE A 579 -1.49 2.46 32.59
CA PHE A 579 -0.38 3.24 32.06
C PHE A 579 0.28 2.54 30.87
N LEU A 580 0.50 1.23 30.97
CA LEU A 580 1.08 0.44 29.87
C LEU A 580 0.17 0.47 28.64
N GLU A 581 -1.14 0.26 28.83
CA GLU A 581 -2.14 0.35 27.75
C GLU A 581 -2.14 1.76 27.12
N MET A 582 -2.16 2.83 27.93
CA MET A 582 -2.09 4.22 27.45
C MET A 582 -0.89 4.51 26.56
N GLN A 583 0.25 3.85 26.83
CA GLN A 583 1.48 3.99 26.05
C GLN A 583 1.58 2.97 24.91
N LYS A 584 0.54 2.17 24.65
CA LYS A 584 0.56 0.98 23.77
C LYS A 584 1.62 -0.05 24.16
N ALA A 585 2.13 0.01 25.37
CA ALA A 585 3.22 -0.83 25.85
C ALA A 585 2.72 -2.10 26.54
N ASP A 586 1.41 -2.39 26.52
CA ASP A 586 0.77 -3.59 27.03
C ASP A 586 0.86 -4.80 26.07
N THR A 587 1.40 -4.59 24.86
CA THR A 587 1.71 -5.63 23.89
C THR A 587 3.17 -5.58 23.46
N TYR A 588 3.75 -6.72 23.08
CA TYR A 588 5.13 -6.76 22.58
C TYR A 588 5.31 -5.91 21.30
N CYS A 589 4.31 -5.89 20.41
CA CYS A 589 4.35 -5.08 19.18
C CYS A 589 4.47 -3.59 19.51
N GLY A 590 3.64 -3.11 20.42
CA GLY A 590 3.68 -1.70 20.80
C GLY A 590 4.97 -1.34 21.55
N ILE A 591 5.55 -2.25 22.35
CA ILE A 591 6.90 -2.06 22.92
C ILE A 591 7.97 -1.99 21.82
N LEU A 592 7.95 -2.90 20.84
CA LEU A 592 8.89 -2.88 19.71
C LEU A 592 8.79 -1.59 18.88
N ASN A 593 7.60 -1.00 18.79
CA ASN A 593 7.37 0.24 18.07
C ASN A 593 8.21 1.42 18.62
N PHE A 594 8.63 1.38 19.90
CA PHE A 594 9.55 2.38 20.47
C PHE A 594 10.94 2.38 19.84
N LEU A 595 11.34 1.33 19.12
CA LEU A 595 12.62 1.29 18.39
C LEU A 595 12.62 2.18 17.14
N SER A 596 11.45 2.40 16.56
CA SER A 596 11.28 3.13 15.30
C SER A 596 10.85 4.59 15.50
N ASN A 597 10.27 4.90 16.67
CA ASN A 597 9.73 6.21 16.97
C ASN A 597 10.70 7.00 17.85
N ASN A 598 10.93 8.27 17.56
CA ASN A 598 11.75 9.18 18.39
C ASN A 598 10.99 9.57 19.69
N ILE A 599 10.53 8.59 20.45
CA ILE A 599 9.75 8.78 21.67
C ILE A 599 10.70 9.15 22.83
N PRO A 600 10.27 10.04 23.75
CA PRO A 600 11.09 10.43 24.90
C PRO A 600 11.53 9.23 25.74
N THR A 601 12.82 9.17 26.05
CA THR A 601 13.46 8.08 26.80
C THR A 601 12.81 7.87 28.17
N GLU A 602 12.33 8.95 28.80
CA GLU A 602 11.68 8.94 30.11
C GLU A 602 10.41 8.07 30.13
N ILE A 603 9.70 7.97 28.99
CA ILE A 603 8.51 7.13 28.87
C ILE A 603 8.91 5.65 28.91
N MET A 604 9.96 5.28 28.17
CA MET A 604 10.44 3.89 28.16
C MET A 604 11.00 3.48 29.53
N GLU A 605 11.69 4.38 30.23
CA GLU A 605 12.11 4.17 31.62
C GLU A 605 10.94 3.98 32.58
N LYS A 606 9.82 4.70 32.38
CA LYS A 606 8.58 4.46 33.13
C LYS A 606 7.95 3.10 32.80
N ILE A 607 7.91 2.71 31.53
CA ILE A 607 7.39 1.40 31.09
C ILE A 607 8.16 0.26 31.76
N ALA A 608 9.49 0.30 31.74
CA ALA A 608 10.34 -0.72 32.38
C ALA A 608 10.08 -0.80 33.90
N ARG A 609 9.92 0.35 34.58
CA ARG A 609 9.53 0.39 36.00
C ARG A 609 8.17 -0.24 36.27
N GLN A 610 7.16 0.02 35.44
CA GLN A 610 5.83 -0.57 35.64
C GLN A 610 5.88 -2.08 35.47
N TYR A 611 6.61 -2.59 34.48
CA TYR A 611 6.78 -4.03 34.30
C TYR A 611 7.56 -4.68 35.44
N ASP A 612 8.60 -4.03 35.95
CA ASP A 612 9.32 -4.51 37.14
C ASP A 612 8.40 -4.59 38.36
N PHE A 613 7.58 -3.57 38.57
CA PHE A 613 6.57 -3.56 39.62
C PHE A 613 5.58 -4.72 39.44
N LEU A 614 4.99 -4.90 38.25
CA LEU A 614 4.04 -5.98 37.98
C LEU A 614 4.65 -7.37 38.15
N CYS A 615 5.93 -7.56 37.80
CA CYS A 615 6.62 -8.84 37.95
C CYS A 615 6.78 -9.29 39.41
N ASN A 616 6.69 -8.37 40.37
CA ASN A 616 6.76 -8.69 41.79
C ASN A 616 5.42 -9.20 42.38
N TYR A 617 4.32 -9.18 41.62
CA TYR A 617 2.98 -9.52 42.11
C TYR A 617 2.28 -10.55 41.19
N ASN A 618 2.72 -11.81 41.26
CA ASN A 618 2.15 -12.95 40.51
C ASN A 618 1.91 -12.64 39.02
N PRO A 619 2.97 -12.36 38.24
CA PRO A 619 2.82 -11.98 36.85
C PRO A 619 2.32 -13.14 35.99
N ASP A 620 1.35 -12.83 35.13
CA ASP A 620 0.96 -13.72 34.03
C ASP A 620 2.10 -13.87 33.00
N VAL A 621 2.01 -14.92 32.17
CA VAL A 621 3.04 -15.24 31.16
C VAL A 621 3.31 -14.07 30.22
N LEU A 622 2.26 -13.34 29.80
CA LEU A 622 2.40 -12.23 28.87
C LEU A 622 3.12 -11.03 29.52
N THR A 623 2.85 -10.76 30.80
CA THR A 623 3.52 -9.73 31.60
C THR A 623 5.01 -10.03 31.70
N LYS A 624 5.40 -11.29 31.95
CA LYS A 624 6.82 -11.71 31.95
C LYS A 624 7.48 -11.52 30.58
N ILE A 625 6.78 -11.89 29.50
CA ILE A 625 7.28 -11.70 28.13
C ILE A 625 7.48 -10.21 27.82
N ASN A 626 6.47 -9.38 28.08
CA ASN A 626 6.55 -7.95 27.83
C ASN A 626 7.59 -7.26 28.71
N PHE A 627 7.81 -7.72 29.95
CA PHE A 627 8.92 -7.28 30.80
C PHE A 627 10.28 -7.54 30.14
N ILE A 628 10.47 -8.71 29.51
CA ILE A 628 11.69 -9.01 28.74
C ILE A 628 11.83 -8.03 27.56
N TYR A 629 10.77 -7.84 26.77
CA TYR A 629 10.78 -6.87 25.66
C TYR A 629 11.09 -5.45 26.12
N ALA A 630 10.50 -5.00 27.23
CA ALA A 630 10.72 -3.67 27.77
C ALA A 630 12.18 -3.44 28.17
N ASN A 631 12.83 -4.43 28.78
CA ASN A 631 14.26 -4.36 29.10
C ASN A 631 15.13 -4.35 27.83
N VAL A 632 14.82 -5.20 26.85
CA VAL A 632 15.55 -5.25 25.57
C VAL A 632 15.43 -3.94 24.82
N VAL A 633 14.23 -3.38 24.67
CA VAL A 633 14.04 -2.11 23.96
C VAL A 633 14.68 -0.95 24.72
N LEU A 634 14.49 -0.85 26.04
CA LEU A 634 15.12 0.20 26.84
C LEU A 634 16.65 0.16 26.74
N SER A 635 17.26 -1.02 26.72
CA SER A 635 18.71 -1.18 26.56
C SER A 635 19.26 -0.63 25.24
N ARG A 636 18.41 -0.51 24.21
CA ARG A 636 18.80 0.06 22.90
C ARG A 636 18.48 1.54 22.78
N ILE A 637 17.64 2.08 23.67
CA ILE A 637 17.37 3.51 23.76
C ILE A 637 18.39 4.18 24.70
N LYS A 638 18.63 3.59 25.88
CA LYS A 638 19.55 4.12 26.91
C LYS A 638 20.09 3.00 27.80
N LEU A 639 21.27 2.49 27.46
CA LEU A 639 21.88 1.33 28.13
C LEU A 639 22.22 1.60 29.61
N GLU A 640 22.53 2.84 29.97
CA GLU A 640 22.93 3.28 31.30
C GLU A 640 21.73 3.54 32.24
N SER A 641 20.51 3.25 31.80
CA SER A 641 19.32 3.50 32.62
C SER A 641 19.31 2.64 33.89
N PRO A 642 19.04 3.22 35.08
CA PRO A 642 18.99 2.46 36.33
C PRO A 642 17.80 1.49 36.40
N HIS A 643 16.86 1.60 35.46
CA HIS A 643 15.67 0.75 35.40
C HIS A 643 15.84 -0.49 34.52
N ILE A 644 16.98 -0.63 33.83
CA ILE A 644 17.33 -1.84 33.08
C ILE A 644 17.78 -2.93 34.05
N LYS A 645 17.24 -4.13 33.88
CA LYS A 645 17.72 -5.31 34.60
C LYS A 645 18.94 -5.91 33.94
N GLN A 646 19.84 -6.43 34.78
CA GLN A 646 21.02 -7.15 34.31
C GLN A 646 20.62 -8.27 33.34
N TYR A 647 21.39 -8.40 32.27
CA TYR A 647 21.11 -9.33 31.19
C TYR A 647 20.88 -10.79 31.65
N PRO A 648 21.68 -11.36 32.59
CA PRO A 648 21.43 -12.71 33.11
C PRO A 648 20.05 -12.86 33.79
N LYS A 649 19.60 -11.87 34.55
CA LYS A 649 18.29 -11.92 35.22
C LYS A 649 17.14 -11.98 34.21
N VAL A 650 17.27 -11.28 33.08
CA VAL A 650 16.28 -11.32 32.00
C VAL A 650 16.31 -12.67 31.28
N LEU A 651 17.49 -13.27 31.12
CA LEU A 651 17.60 -14.64 30.62
C LEU A 651 16.96 -15.66 31.57
N ASP A 652 17.14 -15.52 32.89
CA ASP A 652 16.53 -16.43 33.87
C ASP A 652 15.01 -16.41 33.77
N VAL A 653 14.40 -15.21 33.69
CA VAL A 653 12.95 -15.05 33.48
C VAL A 653 12.52 -15.69 32.16
N LEU A 654 13.27 -15.48 31.07
CA LEU A 654 12.99 -16.12 29.78
C LEU A 654 13.01 -17.65 29.89
N CYS A 655 14.03 -18.21 30.55
CA CYS A 655 14.19 -19.64 30.71
C CYS A 655 13.07 -20.25 31.56
N GLN A 656 12.64 -19.54 32.60
CA GLN A 656 11.47 -19.91 33.40
C GLN A 656 10.21 -19.96 32.53
N VAL A 657 9.92 -18.91 31.76
CA VAL A 657 8.73 -18.83 30.90
C VAL A 657 8.73 -19.93 29.83
N LEU A 658 9.90 -20.26 29.25
CA LEU A 658 10.04 -21.34 28.27
C LEU A 658 9.73 -22.74 28.83
N ARG A 659 9.67 -22.90 30.16
CA ARG A 659 9.34 -24.16 30.84
C ARG A 659 7.89 -24.19 31.35
N GLU A 660 7.20 -23.06 31.36
CA GLU A 660 5.79 -22.94 31.76
C GLU A 660 4.83 -23.40 30.64
N GLN A 661 3.56 -23.59 30.97
CA GLN A 661 2.52 -23.77 29.96
C GLN A 661 2.22 -22.43 29.29
N ILE A 662 2.35 -22.37 27.96
CA ILE A 662 2.29 -21.11 27.21
C ILE A 662 0.96 -21.01 26.45
N PRO A 663 0.18 -19.93 26.66
CA PRO A 663 -1.01 -19.65 25.85
C PRO A 663 -0.68 -19.48 24.37
N LEU A 664 -1.60 -19.83 23.47
CA LEU A 664 -1.40 -19.68 22.02
C LEU A 664 -1.03 -18.25 21.60
N SER A 665 -1.64 -17.24 22.24
CA SER A 665 -1.36 -15.81 22.00
C SER A 665 0.06 -15.39 22.38
N ALA A 666 0.69 -16.08 23.33
CA ALA A 666 2.03 -15.79 23.82
C ALA A 666 3.14 -16.52 23.03
N ASN A 667 2.79 -17.50 22.20
CA ASN A 667 3.78 -18.32 21.48
C ASN A 667 4.65 -17.50 20.54
N LEU A 668 4.07 -16.69 19.65
CA LEU A 668 4.86 -15.90 18.70
C LEU A 668 5.84 -14.94 19.41
N PRO A 669 5.39 -14.07 20.34
CA PRO A 669 6.31 -13.13 21.00
C PRO A 669 7.36 -13.82 21.87
N LEU A 670 7.01 -14.92 22.56
CA LEU A 670 7.97 -15.66 23.38
C LEU A 670 9.09 -16.27 22.53
N HIS A 671 8.75 -17.01 21.48
CA HIS A 671 9.76 -17.68 20.68
C HIS A 671 10.59 -16.66 19.87
N PHE A 672 10.00 -15.54 19.45
CA PHE A 672 10.75 -14.47 18.80
C PHE A 672 11.83 -13.88 19.71
N ILE A 673 11.49 -13.48 20.93
CA ILE A 673 12.47 -12.93 21.87
C ILE A 673 13.48 -13.99 22.33
N ALA A 674 13.04 -15.25 22.47
CA ALA A 674 13.92 -16.37 22.82
C ALA A 674 15.00 -16.60 21.77
N VAL A 675 14.65 -16.58 20.47
CA VAL A 675 15.61 -16.78 19.38
C VAL A 675 16.68 -15.69 19.38
N MET A 676 16.28 -14.44 19.61
CA MET A 676 17.22 -13.31 19.68
C MET A 676 18.13 -13.37 20.91
N LEU A 677 17.55 -13.59 22.09
CA LEU A 677 18.29 -13.56 23.35
C LEU A 677 19.14 -14.81 23.59
N LEU A 678 18.78 -15.96 23.04
CA LEU A 678 19.57 -17.18 23.19
C LEU A 678 20.54 -17.40 22.03
N TRP A 679 20.53 -16.56 20.97
CA TRP A 679 21.43 -16.73 19.84
C TRP A 679 22.90 -16.89 20.29
N PRO A 680 23.58 -17.99 19.90
CA PRO A 680 24.79 -18.46 20.57
C PRO A 680 26.02 -17.66 20.11
N GLN A 681 26.41 -16.69 20.94
CA GLN A 681 27.76 -16.09 20.91
C GLN A 681 28.65 -16.64 22.04
N GLN A 682 28.03 -17.22 23.08
CA GLN A 682 28.65 -17.92 24.19
C GLN A 682 27.81 -19.15 24.53
N TYR A 683 28.41 -20.10 25.24
CA TYR A 683 27.70 -21.28 25.71
C TYR A 683 26.65 -20.91 26.77
N HIS A 684 25.41 -21.33 26.55
CA HIS A 684 24.35 -21.32 27.55
C HIS A 684 23.52 -22.61 27.39
N PRO A 685 23.16 -23.32 28.48
CA PRO A 685 22.49 -24.63 28.38
C PRO A 685 21.22 -24.63 27.52
N GLU A 686 20.43 -23.56 27.61
CA GLU A 686 19.17 -23.40 26.88
C GLU A 686 19.35 -23.11 25.38
N CYS A 687 20.58 -22.83 24.89
CA CYS A 687 20.84 -22.65 23.45
C CYS A 687 20.51 -23.91 22.63
N THR A 688 20.59 -25.09 23.24
CA THR A 688 20.21 -26.37 22.60
C THR A 688 18.74 -26.40 22.15
N ARG A 689 17.87 -25.60 22.78
CA ARG A 689 16.44 -25.52 22.44
C ARG A 689 16.13 -24.58 21.28
N LEU A 690 17.10 -23.80 20.80
CA LEU A 690 16.89 -22.79 19.75
C LEU A 690 16.31 -23.37 18.46
N GLY A 691 16.74 -24.56 18.04
CA GLY A 691 16.19 -25.20 16.84
C GLY A 691 14.67 -25.40 16.96
N ARG A 692 14.20 -25.82 18.14
CA ARG A 692 12.78 -25.95 18.46
C ARG A 692 12.10 -24.58 18.52
N CYS A 693 12.72 -23.58 19.16
CA CYS A 693 12.17 -22.23 19.21
C CYS A 693 12.00 -21.60 17.82
N ILE A 694 12.95 -21.78 16.90
CA ILE A 694 12.85 -21.30 15.52
C ILE A 694 11.70 -21.97 14.79
N SER A 695 11.54 -23.30 14.95
CA SER A 695 10.42 -24.04 14.37
C SER A 695 9.07 -23.57 14.92
N GLN A 696 8.95 -23.44 16.25
CA GLN A 696 7.73 -22.97 16.91
C GLN A 696 7.38 -21.52 16.56
N MET A 697 8.38 -20.64 16.47
CA MET A 697 8.21 -19.25 16.02
C MET A 697 7.66 -19.21 14.60
N ARG A 698 8.22 -19.99 13.67
CA ARG A 698 7.72 -20.08 12.28
C ARG A 698 6.28 -20.57 12.24
N THR A 699 5.96 -21.64 12.96
CA THR A 699 4.58 -22.15 13.01
C THR A 699 3.63 -21.09 13.59
N ALA A 700 3.99 -20.45 14.70
CA ALA A 700 3.20 -19.39 15.32
C ALA A 700 3.01 -18.20 14.39
N TYR A 701 4.04 -17.78 13.66
CA TYR A 701 3.93 -16.73 12.64
C TYR A 701 2.93 -17.12 11.54
N HIS A 702 3.02 -18.34 11.02
CA HIS A 702 2.12 -18.79 9.96
C HIS A 702 0.67 -18.96 10.42
N THR A 703 0.44 -19.17 11.72
CA THR A 703 -0.90 -19.22 12.33
C THR A 703 -1.44 -17.81 12.60
N VAL A 704 -0.68 -16.97 13.33
CA VAL A 704 -1.11 -15.63 13.75
C VAL A 704 -1.21 -14.66 12.57
N MET A 705 -0.27 -14.74 11.62
CA MET A 705 -0.21 -13.84 10.47
C MET A 705 -0.84 -14.43 9.20
N LYS A 706 -1.58 -15.55 9.32
CA LYS A 706 -2.15 -16.27 8.16
C LYS A 706 -2.89 -15.32 7.22
N GLU A 707 -3.80 -14.52 7.77
CA GLU A 707 -4.68 -13.63 6.99
C GLU A 707 -3.96 -12.36 6.53
N MET A 708 -2.83 -11.98 7.12
CA MET A 708 -2.22 -10.66 6.95
C MET A 708 -0.90 -10.67 6.18
N ARG A 709 -0.24 -11.83 6.06
CA ARG A 709 1.09 -11.94 5.46
C ARG A 709 1.14 -11.79 3.94
N ASN A 710 0.01 -11.98 3.25
CA ASN A 710 0.00 -11.90 1.78
C ASN A 710 0.39 -10.49 1.32
N GLY A 711 1.15 -10.37 0.23
CA GLY A 711 1.62 -9.07 -0.26
C GLY A 711 2.59 -8.31 0.65
N LYS A 712 2.97 -8.85 1.82
CA LYS A 712 3.83 -8.19 2.81
C LYS A 712 5.09 -8.99 3.13
N ARG A 713 6.04 -8.35 3.81
CA ARG A 713 7.26 -9.00 4.33
C ARG A 713 7.40 -8.85 5.83
N PRO A 714 7.91 -9.86 6.55
CA PRO A 714 8.30 -9.70 7.94
C PRO A 714 9.34 -8.58 8.10
N VAL A 715 9.09 -7.65 9.02
CA VAL A 715 10.06 -6.62 9.38
C VAL A 715 11.20 -7.26 10.17
N VAL A 716 12.43 -6.91 9.80
CA VAL A 716 13.63 -7.25 10.57
C VAL A 716 13.82 -6.17 11.63
N HIS A 717 13.54 -6.52 12.88
CA HIS A 717 13.61 -5.59 14.01
C HIS A 717 15.03 -5.41 14.53
N PHE A 718 15.80 -6.51 14.57
CA PHE A 718 17.14 -6.55 15.14
C PHE A 718 18.13 -7.29 14.23
N PHE A 719 19.39 -6.93 14.36
CA PHE A 719 20.54 -7.51 13.66
C PHE A 719 21.52 -8.03 14.69
N LEU A 720 22.26 -9.09 14.35
CA LEU A 720 23.29 -9.63 15.23
C LEU A 720 24.52 -8.71 15.23
N GLY A 721 24.81 -8.09 16.37
CA GLY A 721 25.98 -7.24 16.63
C GLY A 721 27.18 -8.02 17.20
N LYS A 722 28.38 -7.42 17.17
CA LYS A 722 29.62 -8.06 17.67
C LYS A 722 29.76 -8.09 19.20
N LYS A 723 29.07 -7.17 19.89
CA LYS A 723 29.13 -7.04 21.35
C LYS A 723 28.27 -8.11 22.04
N GLN A 724 28.42 -8.24 23.35
CA GLN A 724 27.73 -9.22 24.19
C GLN A 724 26.55 -8.59 24.96
N GLY A 725 25.78 -9.41 25.67
CA GLY A 725 24.64 -8.94 26.46
C GLY A 725 23.55 -8.34 25.59
N TYR A 726 22.97 -7.21 26.00
CA TYR A 726 21.97 -6.50 25.22
C TYR A 726 22.50 -5.91 23.91
N GLU A 727 23.76 -5.49 23.90
CA GLU A 727 24.37 -4.83 22.74
C GLU A 727 24.64 -5.78 21.56
N LYS A 728 24.43 -7.09 21.76
CA LYS A 728 24.40 -8.05 20.64
C LYS A 728 23.21 -7.84 19.71
N LEU A 729 22.17 -7.12 20.14
CA LEU A 729 20.97 -6.84 19.36
C LEU A 729 21.03 -5.41 18.86
N VAL A 730 21.31 -5.25 17.57
CA VAL A 730 21.38 -3.93 16.92
C VAL A 730 20.02 -3.65 16.26
N PRO A 731 19.26 -2.63 16.65
CA PRO A 731 17.98 -2.31 16.00
C PRO A 731 18.17 -1.68 14.62
N LEU A 732 17.17 -1.83 13.74
CA LEU A 732 17.19 -1.21 12.40
C LEU A 732 17.42 0.31 12.42
N GLY A 733 16.89 1.00 13.43
CA GLY A 733 17.07 2.44 13.60
C GLY A 733 18.53 2.87 13.78
N GLU A 734 19.38 2.02 14.35
CA GLU A 734 20.81 2.30 14.51
C GLU A 734 21.55 2.20 13.18
N ILE A 735 21.22 1.20 12.36
CA ILE A 735 21.74 1.08 11.00
C ILE A 735 21.31 2.28 10.15
N LYS A 736 20.04 2.70 10.26
CA LYS A 736 19.52 3.90 9.58
C LYS A 736 20.31 5.16 9.91
N ARG A 737 20.75 5.34 11.16
CA ARG A 737 21.54 6.51 11.59
C ARG A 737 22.97 6.53 11.05
N LEU A 738 23.50 5.40 10.57
CA LEU A 738 24.85 5.33 9.98
C LEU A 738 24.90 5.83 8.53
N ILE A 739 23.74 5.87 7.87
CA ILE A 739 23.55 6.22 6.46
C ILE A 739 22.76 7.53 6.37
N LYS A 740 22.97 8.32 5.32
CA LYS A 740 22.14 9.52 5.12
C LYS A 740 20.68 9.10 4.86
N PRO A 741 19.68 9.82 5.38
CA PRO A 741 18.28 9.48 5.17
C PRO A 741 17.88 9.33 3.69
N GLU A 742 18.41 10.19 2.83
CA GLU A 742 18.20 10.20 1.37
C GLU A 742 18.72 8.91 0.70
N GLU A 743 19.89 8.43 1.15
CA GLU A 743 20.57 7.27 0.56
C GLU A 743 20.04 5.93 1.14
N PHE A 744 19.39 5.94 2.31
CA PHE A 744 19.05 4.71 3.03
C PHE A 744 18.13 3.77 2.24
N ALA A 745 17.03 4.28 1.68
CA ALA A 745 16.05 3.45 0.97
C ALA A 745 16.73 2.73 -0.21
N TYR A 746 17.46 3.48 -1.02
CA TYR A 746 18.24 2.98 -2.15
C TYR A 746 19.27 1.92 -1.72
N MET A 747 20.11 2.20 -0.71
CA MET A 747 21.15 1.28 -0.25
C MET A 747 20.60 0.03 0.42
N TRP A 748 19.44 0.15 1.06
CA TRP A 748 18.72 -0.95 1.68
C TRP A 748 18.19 -1.92 0.62
N GLU A 749 17.55 -1.39 -0.43
CA GLU A 749 16.94 -2.17 -1.51
C GLU A 749 17.95 -2.94 -2.36
N ASN A 750 19.03 -2.28 -2.80
CA ASN A 750 20.06 -2.92 -3.62
C ASN A 750 21.11 -3.70 -2.78
N GLY A 751 21.00 -3.66 -1.45
CA GLY A 751 21.91 -4.31 -0.53
C GLY A 751 23.33 -3.74 -0.51
N LYS A 752 23.56 -2.53 -1.05
CA LYS A 752 24.84 -1.80 -0.92
C LYS A 752 25.13 -1.45 0.54
N ILE A 753 24.09 -1.29 1.36
CA ILE A 753 24.22 -1.02 2.80
C ILE A 753 25.08 -2.05 3.53
N TRP A 754 25.10 -3.30 3.07
CA TRP A 754 25.89 -4.38 3.67
C TRP A 754 27.39 -4.32 3.34
N LYS A 755 27.79 -3.50 2.36
CA LYS A 755 29.19 -3.25 2.00
C LYS A 755 29.79 -2.09 2.80
N GLU A 756 28.96 -1.28 3.44
CA GLU A 756 29.41 -0.12 4.19
C GLU A 756 30.27 -0.52 5.39
N LYS A 757 31.46 0.08 5.47
CA LYS A 757 32.42 -0.24 6.53
C LYS A 757 31.82 -0.04 7.91
N LYS A 758 31.06 1.05 8.12
CA LYS A 758 30.36 1.34 9.39
C LYS A 758 29.39 0.23 9.79
N VAL A 759 28.65 -0.33 8.82
CA VAL A 759 27.70 -1.43 9.06
C VAL A 759 28.47 -2.74 9.34
N HIS A 760 29.54 -3.01 8.59
CA HIS A 760 30.40 -4.16 8.81
C HIS A 760 31.11 -4.13 10.17
N ASP A 761 31.46 -2.94 10.65
CA ASP A 761 32.10 -2.75 11.96
C ASP A 761 31.11 -3.00 13.10
N LEU A 762 29.83 -2.67 12.91
CA LEU A 762 28.74 -2.86 13.86
C LEU A 762 28.25 -4.32 13.97
N LEU A 763 28.07 -4.99 12.83
CA LEU A 763 27.39 -6.30 12.76
C LEU A 763 28.35 -7.49 12.86
N CYS A 764 27.90 -8.57 13.51
CA CYS A 764 28.63 -9.82 13.62
C CYS A 764 28.46 -10.68 12.36
N ARG A 765 29.58 -11.18 11.85
CA ARG A 765 29.62 -12.07 10.69
C ARG A 765 29.42 -13.50 11.15
N VAL A 766 28.42 -14.16 10.58
CA VAL A 766 28.11 -15.57 10.82
C VAL A 766 28.61 -16.39 9.64
N THR A 767 29.07 -17.61 9.90
CA THR A 767 29.43 -18.59 8.87
C THR A 767 28.42 -19.72 8.87
N GLY A 768 28.30 -20.44 7.77
CA GLY A 768 27.38 -21.55 7.67
C GLY A 768 27.46 -22.26 6.34
N GLU A 769 26.60 -23.24 6.17
CA GLU A 769 26.59 -24.14 5.01
C GLU A 769 25.23 -24.05 4.33
N VAL A 770 25.26 -23.90 3.01
CA VAL A 770 24.05 -23.91 2.19
C VAL A 770 23.45 -25.31 2.21
N LYS A 771 22.17 -25.42 2.58
CA LYS A 771 21.41 -26.67 2.58
C LYS A 771 20.03 -26.43 2.00
N ASN A 772 19.76 -26.98 0.82
CA ASN A 772 18.55 -26.71 0.05
C ASN A 772 18.27 -25.19 -0.06
N ASN A 773 17.13 -24.74 0.46
CA ASN A 773 16.64 -23.35 0.35
C ASN A 773 16.93 -22.50 1.60
N PHE A 774 17.85 -22.92 2.46
CA PHE A 774 18.27 -22.22 3.66
C PHE A 774 19.75 -22.45 3.97
N ILE A 775 20.26 -21.78 5.01
CA ILE A 775 21.62 -21.97 5.51
C ILE A 775 21.57 -22.57 6.90
N LEU A 776 22.43 -23.56 7.14
CA LEU A 776 22.76 -24.02 8.48
C LEU A 776 23.89 -23.14 9.02
N ALA A 777 23.55 -22.18 9.87
CA ALA A 777 24.51 -21.32 10.53
C ALA A 777 25.35 -22.13 11.52
N ASP A 778 26.67 -22.00 11.38
CA ASP A 778 27.64 -22.50 12.34
C ASP A 778 27.52 -21.67 13.63
N THR A 779 27.55 -22.36 14.78
CA THR A 779 27.46 -21.72 16.10
C THR A 779 28.74 -21.97 16.90
N CYS A 780 28.95 -21.21 17.98
CA CYS A 780 30.07 -21.48 18.89
C CYS A 780 29.90 -22.78 19.71
N ILE A 781 28.76 -23.47 19.59
CA ILE A 781 28.47 -24.71 20.29
C ILE A 781 28.68 -25.87 19.33
N GLN A 782 29.59 -26.77 19.67
CA GLN A 782 29.94 -27.92 18.83
C GLN A 782 28.71 -28.79 18.55
N GLY A 783 28.47 -29.10 17.27
CA GLY A 783 27.33 -29.91 16.83
C GLY A 783 26.00 -29.18 16.71
N LEU A 784 25.86 -27.94 17.20
CA LEU A 784 24.65 -27.15 17.03
C LEU A 784 24.73 -26.29 15.77
N LYS A 785 23.85 -26.55 14.80
CA LYS A 785 23.65 -25.72 13.60
C LYS A 785 22.23 -25.21 13.55
N LEU A 786 22.05 -23.93 13.24
CA LEU A 786 20.75 -23.27 13.28
C LEU A 786 20.27 -22.86 11.88
N PRO A 787 19.00 -23.12 11.52
CA PRO A 787 18.49 -22.77 10.21
C PRO A 787 18.25 -21.26 10.08
N VAL A 788 18.82 -20.65 9.04
CA VAL A 788 18.65 -19.25 8.65
C VAL A 788 18.08 -19.20 7.23
N THR A 789 16.96 -18.51 7.04
CA THR A 789 16.32 -18.39 5.73
C THR A 789 16.89 -17.19 4.98
N PRO A 790 17.21 -17.27 3.67
CA PRO A 790 17.57 -16.09 2.92
C PRO A 790 16.37 -15.12 2.82
N MET A 791 16.65 -13.81 2.85
CA MET A 791 15.63 -12.81 2.57
C MET A 791 15.13 -12.91 1.12
N PHE A 792 16.04 -13.26 0.19
CA PHE A 792 15.73 -13.55 -1.22
C PHE A 792 16.44 -14.84 -1.64
N GLN A 793 15.74 -15.75 -2.31
CA GLN A 793 16.33 -17.05 -2.69
C GLN A 793 17.56 -16.89 -3.62
N SER A 794 17.60 -15.84 -4.43
CA SER A 794 18.78 -15.50 -5.25
C SER A 794 20.05 -15.26 -4.45
N GLN A 795 19.96 -14.95 -3.14
CA GLN A 795 21.13 -14.78 -2.28
C GLN A 795 21.92 -16.07 -2.08
N ILE A 796 21.26 -17.24 -2.20
CA ILE A 796 21.91 -18.55 -2.06
C ILE A 796 21.89 -19.37 -3.36
N GLY A 797 21.10 -18.98 -4.35
CA GLY A 797 20.95 -19.71 -5.61
C GLY A 797 22.25 -19.90 -6.40
N GLY A 798 23.29 -19.08 -6.20
CA GLY A 798 24.59 -19.26 -6.87
C GLY A 798 25.55 -20.27 -6.19
N TYR A 799 25.14 -20.92 -5.10
CA TYR A 799 26.00 -21.76 -4.27
C TYR A 799 25.53 -23.22 -4.27
N ALA A 800 26.47 -24.15 -4.51
CA ALA A 800 26.19 -25.58 -4.42
C ALA A 800 25.86 -25.99 -2.98
N GLU A 801 25.09 -27.06 -2.82
CA GLU A 801 24.82 -27.64 -1.49
C GLU A 801 26.14 -27.97 -0.76
N GLY A 802 26.18 -27.69 0.54
CA GLY A 802 27.39 -27.82 1.36
C GLY A 802 28.39 -26.67 1.23
N SER A 803 28.17 -25.69 0.33
CA SER A 803 29.04 -24.52 0.21
C SER A 803 29.12 -23.74 1.51
N LYS A 804 30.35 -23.49 1.99
CA LYS A 804 30.61 -22.60 3.12
C LYS A 804 30.46 -21.15 2.71
N VAL A 805 29.59 -20.44 3.42
CA VAL A 805 29.24 -19.04 3.17
C VAL A 805 29.36 -18.22 4.45
N SER A 806 29.49 -16.91 4.28
CA SER A 806 29.52 -15.97 5.39
C SER A 806 28.61 -14.78 5.14
N PHE A 807 27.91 -14.33 6.18
CA PHE A 807 26.76 -13.43 6.05
C PHE A 807 26.42 -12.68 7.34
N PHE A 808 25.54 -11.68 7.20
CA PHE A 808 24.88 -11.01 8.35
C PHE A 808 23.50 -11.62 8.61
N THR A 809 23.15 -11.74 9.90
CA THR A 809 21.86 -12.28 10.36
C THR A 809 20.98 -11.17 10.92
N GLY A 810 19.74 -11.10 10.43
CA GLY A 810 18.67 -10.29 10.99
C GLY A 810 17.59 -11.16 11.63
N PHE A 811 16.83 -10.62 12.58
CA PHE A 811 15.77 -11.30 13.30
C PHE A 811 14.43 -10.63 13.02
N SER A 812 13.46 -11.43 12.57
CA SER A 812 12.07 -11.05 12.37
C SER A 812 11.16 -12.02 13.12
N VAL A 813 9.88 -11.67 13.22
CA VAL A 813 8.86 -12.58 13.78
C VAL A 813 8.68 -13.89 12.99
N ASN A 814 9.16 -13.99 11.74
CA ASN A 814 9.11 -15.23 10.96
C ASN A 814 10.40 -16.07 11.06
N GLY A 815 11.47 -15.55 11.67
CA GLY A 815 12.75 -16.25 11.57
C GLY A 815 13.98 -15.37 11.65
N PRO A 816 15.13 -16.00 11.94
CA PRO A 816 16.42 -15.45 11.53
C PRO A 816 16.52 -15.46 10.00
N TYR A 817 16.93 -14.33 9.45
CA TYR A 817 17.11 -14.07 8.03
C TYR A 817 18.57 -13.83 7.69
N LEU A 818 19.01 -14.37 6.56
CA LEU A 818 20.24 -13.95 5.91
C LEU A 818 19.97 -12.68 5.10
N LEU A 819 20.84 -11.68 5.27
CA LEU A 819 20.70 -10.37 4.64
C LEU A 819 21.60 -10.20 3.41
N LYS A 820 22.82 -10.77 3.43
CA LYS A 820 23.73 -10.80 2.28
C LYS A 820 24.80 -11.87 2.48
N VAL A 821 25.07 -12.67 1.44
CA VAL A 821 26.27 -13.52 1.37
C VAL A 821 27.45 -12.67 0.91
N ILE A 822 28.54 -12.67 1.67
CA ILE A 822 29.69 -11.78 1.49
C ILE A 822 30.88 -12.50 0.85
N LYS A 823 31.14 -13.77 1.21
CA LYS A 823 32.30 -14.52 0.70
C LYS A 823 32.08 -16.03 0.81
N ARG A 824 32.57 -16.77 -0.19
CA ARG A 824 32.82 -18.21 -0.12
C ARG A 824 34.10 -18.43 0.69
N ILE A 825 34.01 -19.18 1.77
CA ILE A 825 35.17 -19.51 2.63
C ILE A 825 35.83 -20.78 2.10
#